data_AF-A0A1E8CNS5-F1
#
_entry.id   AF-A0A1E8CNS5-F1
#
_cell.length_a   1.000
_cell.length_b   1.000
_cell.length_c   1.000
_cell.angle_alpha   90.00
_cell.angle_beta   90.00
_cell.angle_gamma   90.00
#
_symmetry.space_group_name_H-M   'P 1'
#
loop_
_entity.id
_entity.type
_entity.pdbx_description
1 polymer ?
#
loop_
_entity_poly.entity_id
_entity_poly.type
_entity_poly.pdbx_seq_one_letter_code
_entity_poly.pdbx_strand_id
1 'polypeptide(L)'
;MVNRLSVEVVSSQPHLVTGGSALIAVQHDADDDMSPRLRLNDSPVELPADTETITDEAGTTTRFLLTGLSEGNNNLEVDIGQSSASLTLTNYPGSGPVISGPRQQPYLCLDSLAERVNGEGNREGDREPRRFAIGNGEFLDTTQQDADCSLPTRFDYVYRSTGEEGFLPLPDDNTVPANVLMTQTSNGAEVPFIVRLETGTLNRAIYQIAMLHDPATPAPSALTPNQGWNQRLLYTFGGGCEAGYFQGTGTGGVLRESVLAQGYAIASSTLNVNAQGGCNDVVSAETAMMVKEHVTKYYGEPVHTIGSGGSGGAMQQLLIAGAYPGILDGLLVGLTFSDAVTYFTDAQECSGPWRNYANAPANNLDEDTRTAIGGWPNWYLCDQSLGSRPDRISPFDCPSEIPPGMEYHPQTNPTGIRCSIYDGMRNVFGERPHPDPAISRSVARSPHDNVGVQYGLVALNEGLIDKTQFLDINQNFGGWDIDYQRTDARTQGDPQAIRAAYETGRITNGGAGLSRVPIIDDRPYLDHQGNFHASIYSFTTRARLQRDNGHADNYVIRRHPAELSLADENLSLMNQWLDAIKATREELPMLQRIVQAKPEALRDDCFTAEGERIVEEATFNTSRLYDNTAGRCNQLYPPHAGLRLVAGGPLTNDVMKCQLKAIDYDDYRVTFNDEEKARLNDIFPEGVCDWSRPGVGQGSNQTWLSFGPSPVNRYETTQGSND
;
A
#
# COMPACT_ATOMS: atom_id res chain seq x y z
N MET A 1 -12.34 -23.94 41.68
CA MET A 1 -13.07 -22.66 41.56
C MET A 1 -12.33 -21.87 40.51
N VAL A 2 -12.98 -21.52 39.39
CA VAL A 2 -12.32 -20.84 38.27
C VAL A 2 -12.26 -19.35 38.58
N ASN A 3 -11.06 -18.84 38.85
CA ASN A 3 -10.84 -17.44 39.20
C ASN A 3 -10.50 -16.60 37.96
N ARG A 4 -10.05 -17.23 36.87
CA ARG A 4 -9.74 -16.59 35.60
C ARG A 4 -10.38 -17.37 34.45
N LEU A 5 -11.18 -16.66 33.65
CA LEU A 5 -11.75 -17.15 32.40
C LEU A 5 -11.75 -15.99 31.40
N SER A 6 -11.07 -16.16 30.26
CA SER A 6 -11.10 -15.22 29.15
C SER A 6 -11.40 -15.94 27.84
N VAL A 7 -12.00 -15.21 26.90
CA VAL A 7 -12.35 -15.69 25.57
C VAL A 7 -11.95 -14.61 24.58
N GLU A 8 -11.22 -14.98 23.54
CA GLU A 8 -10.74 -14.06 22.51
C GLU A 8 -10.85 -14.65 21.11
N VAL A 9 -10.97 -13.75 20.12
CA VAL A 9 -10.83 -14.10 18.70
C VAL A 9 -9.36 -13.98 18.34
N VAL A 10 -8.75 -15.08 17.92
CA VAL A 10 -7.33 -15.14 17.50
C VAL A 10 -7.18 -14.69 16.04
N SER A 11 -8.14 -15.04 15.19
CA SER A 11 -8.02 -14.84 13.74
C SER A 11 -8.16 -13.39 13.27
N SER A 12 -8.77 -12.51 14.08
CA SER A 12 -9.09 -11.13 13.72
C SER A 12 -9.52 -10.34 14.96
N GLN A 13 -9.73 -9.03 14.80
CA GLN A 13 -10.45 -8.27 15.82
C GLN A 13 -11.92 -8.74 15.85
N PRO A 14 -12.57 -8.84 17.03
CA PRO A 14 -13.91 -9.43 17.12
C PRO A 14 -14.97 -8.76 16.24
N HIS A 15 -14.83 -7.47 15.95
CA HIS A 15 -15.78 -6.71 15.13
C HIS A 15 -15.48 -6.74 13.61
N LEU A 16 -14.54 -7.57 13.16
CA LEU A 16 -14.04 -7.65 11.78
C LEU A 16 -13.99 -9.10 11.25
N VAL A 17 -14.75 -10.02 11.87
CA VAL A 17 -14.73 -11.44 11.49
C VAL A 17 -15.33 -11.62 10.10
N THR A 18 -14.74 -12.46 9.25
CA THR A 18 -15.30 -12.75 7.92
C THR A 18 -15.55 -14.23 7.65
N GLY A 19 -16.45 -14.54 6.71
CA GLY A 19 -16.58 -15.88 6.14
C GLY A 19 -17.26 -16.92 7.05
N GLY A 20 -17.99 -16.50 8.09
CA GLY A 20 -18.84 -17.40 8.88
C GLY A 20 -18.12 -18.25 9.93
N SER A 21 -16.83 -17.99 10.16
CA SER A 21 -16.01 -18.71 11.15
C SER A 21 -15.01 -17.79 11.85
N ALA A 22 -14.52 -18.20 13.01
CA ALA A 22 -13.50 -17.50 13.81
C ALA A 22 -12.64 -18.50 14.58
N LEU A 23 -11.32 -18.31 14.62
CA LEU A 23 -10.46 -19.08 15.52
C LEU A 23 -10.57 -18.47 16.92
N ILE A 24 -11.00 -19.27 17.90
CA ILE A 24 -11.26 -18.83 19.27
C ILE A 24 -10.21 -19.45 20.21
N ALA A 25 -9.75 -18.66 21.17
CA ALA A 25 -9.00 -19.15 22.33
C ALA A 25 -9.79 -18.88 23.62
N VAL A 26 -9.89 -19.90 24.47
CA VAL A 26 -10.47 -19.83 25.81
C VAL A 26 -9.35 -20.13 26.80
N GLN A 27 -9.02 -19.20 27.68
CA GLN A 27 -7.99 -19.38 28.71
C GLN A 27 -8.65 -19.44 30.09
N HIS A 28 -8.25 -20.42 30.92
CA HIS A 28 -8.81 -20.59 32.26
C HIS A 28 -7.85 -21.25 33.26
N ASP A 29 -8.15 -21.11 34.56
CA ASP A 29 -7.41 -21.75 35.67
C ASP A 29 -8.20 -22.88 36.37
N ALA A 30 -9.18 -23.47 35.66
CA ALA A 30 -9.90 -24.65 36.12
C ALA A 30 -9.01 -25.90 36.21
N ASP A 31 -9.43 -26.91 36.98
CA ASP A 31 -8.78 -28.23 37.02
C ASP A 31 -8.80 -28.88 35.62
N ASP A 32 -7.77 -29.68 35.30
CA ASP A 32 -7.51 -30.26 33.96
C ASP A 32 -8.69 -31.06 33.37
N ASP A 33 -9.64 -31.50 34.20
CA ASP A 33 -10.77 -32.35 33.80
C ASP A 33 -11.98 -31.53 33.27
N MET A 34 -11.93 -30.20 33.30
CA MET A 34 -13.06 -29.32 32.98
C MET A 34 -12.98 -28.74 31.55
N SER A 35 -13.90 -29.16 30.68
CA SER A 35 -14.01 -28.61 29.31
C SER A 35 -15.03 -27.47 29.20
N PRO A 36 -14.79 -26.48 28.31
CA PRO A 36 -15.74 -25.40 28.08
C PRO A 36 -17.04 -25.87 27.44
N ARG A 37 -18.17 -25.34 27.92
CA ARG A 37 -19.47 -25.47 27.26
C ARG A 37 -19.76 -24.19 26.50
N LEU A 38 -20.14 -24.33 25.24
CA LEU A 38 -20.32 -23.20 24.34
C LEU A 38 -21.80 -22.96 24.04
N ARG A 39 -22.20 -21.69 23.99
CA ARG A 39 -23.47 -21.26 23.38
C ARG A 39 -23.19 -20.16 22.38
N LEU A 40 -23.64 -20.35 21.14
CA LEU A 40 -23.62 -19.34 20.08
C LEU A 40 -25.05 -18.87 19.85
N ASN A 41 -25.30 -17.58 20.03
CA ASN A 41 -26.63 -16.97 19.88
C ASN A 41 -27.70 -17.77 20.64
N ASP A 42 -27.44 -17.97 21.94
CA ASP A 42 -28.25 -18.76 22.87
C ASP A 42 -28.37 -20.27 22.60
N SER A 43 -27.86 -20.75 21.47
CA SER A 43 -27.93 -22.16 21.07
C SER A 43 -26.66 -22.91 21.49
N PRO A 44 -26.77 -24.08 22.14
CA PRO A 44 -25.59 -24.86 22.51
C PRO A 44 -24.83 -25.31 21.26
N VAL A 45 -23.50 -25.24 21.33
CA VAL A 45 -22.60 -25.72 20.27
C VAL A 45 -21.61 -26.69 20.89
N GLU A 46 -21.35 -27.80 20.19
CA GLU A 46 -20.35 -28.77 20.64
C GLU A 46 -18.94 -28.23 20.37
N LEU A 47 -18.00 -28.58 21.26
CA LEU A 47 -16.59 -28.35 20.99
C LEU A 47 -16.15 -29.19 19.79
N PRO A 48 -15.47 -28.60 18.79
CA PRO A 48 -14.93 -29.34 17.67
C PRO A 48 -14.00 -30.48 18.11
N ALA A 49 -14.04 -31.62 17.42
CA ALA A 49 -13.26 -32.80 17.79
C ALA A 49 -11.74 -32.60 17.67
N ASP A 50 -11.31 -31.64 16.86
CA ASP A 50 -9.92 -31.26 16.61
C ASP A 50 -9.42 -30.14 17.55
N THR A 51 -10.20 -29.78 18.57
CA THR A 51 -9.83 -28.78 19.59
C THR A 51 -8.44 -29.04 20.18
N GLU A 52 -7.59 -28.02 20.19
CA GLU A 52 -6.29 -28.03 20.86
C GLU A 52 -6.46 -27.61 22.33
N THR A 53 -5.84 -28.34 23.25
CA THR A 53 -5.79 -27.96 24.67
C THR A 53 -4.36 -28.03 25.18
N ILE A 54 -3.87 -26.91 25.72
CA ILE A 54 -2.53 -26.76 26.28
C ILE A 54 -2.69 -26.35 27.74
N THR A 55 -2.12 -27.12 28.68
CA THR A 55 -2.02 -26.73 30.09
C THR A 55 -0.56 -26.40 30.41
N ASP A 56 -0.34 -25.23 31.00
CA ASP A 56 0.95 -24.77 31.52
C ASP A 56 0.83 -24.08 32.88
N GLU A 57 1.90 -23.42 33.36
CA GLU A 57 1.89 -22.70 34.64
C GLU A 57 0.94 -21.49 34.68
N ALA A 58 0.55 -20.95 33.52
CA ALA A 58 -0.37 -19.83 33.39
C ALA A 58 -1.85 -20.26 33.39
N GLY A 59 -2.13 -21.51 33.02
CA GLY A 59 -3.45 -22.13 33.06
C GLY A 59 -3.66 -23.09 31.88
N THR A 60 -4.91 -23.38 31.58
CA THR A 60 -5.33 -24.16 30.42
C THR A 60 -5.82 -23.22 29.33
N THR A 61 -5.31 -23.40 28.11
CA THR A 61 -5.77 -22.74 26.89
C THR A 61 -6.40 -23.76 25.97
N THR A 62 -7.67 -23.56 25.62
CA THR A 62 -8.41 -24.35 24.65
C THR A 62 -8.63 -23.54 23.37
N ARG A 63 -8.17 -24.04 22.24
CA ARG A 63 -8.30 -23.39 20.92
C ARG A 63 -9.14 -24.24 19.97
N PHE A 64 -10.07 -23.59 19.27
CA PHE A 64 -10.95 -24.26 18.32
C PHE A 64 -11.47 -23.30 17.24
N LEU A 65 -11.78 -23.84 16.07
CA LEU A 65 -12.43 -23.10 14.98
C LEU A 65 -13.95 -23.07 15.21
N LEU A 66 -14.48 -21.93 15.62
CA LEU A 66 -15.92 -21.70 15.69
C LEU A 66 -16.45 -21.48 14.28
N THR A 67 -17.50 -22.21 13.89
CA THR A 67 -18.17 -22.09 12.59
C THR A 67 -19.66 -21.82 12.78
N GLY A 68 -20.37 -21.51 11.69
CA GLY A 68 -21.83 -21.27 11.73
C GLY A 68 -22.21 -19.88 12.22
N LEU A 69 -21.30 -18.90 12.13
CA LEU A 69 -21.60 -17.51 12.46
C LEU A 69 -22.58 -16.94 11.43
N SER A 70 -23.63 -16.29 11.93
CA SER A 70 -24.55 -15.53 11.07
C SER A 70 -23.91 -14.20 10.66
N GLU A 71 -24.28 -13.62 9.52
CA GLU A 71 -23.88 -12.25 9.20
C GLU A 71 -24.42 -11.27 10.26
N GLY A 72 -23.61 -10.27 10.63
CA GLY A 72 -23.89 -9.35 11.72
C GLY A 72 -23.37 -9.84 13.07
N ASN A 73 -23.99 -9.35 14.15
CA ASN A 73 -23.53 -9.63 15.51
C ASN A 73 -23.87 -11.07 15.93
N ASN A 74 -22.89 -11.72 16.54
CA ASN A 74 -23.01 -13.03 17.18
C ASN A 74 -22.52 -12.91 18.63
N ASN A 75 -23.17 -13.60 19.55
CA ASN A 75 -22.75 -13.71 20.94
C ASN A 75 -22.26 -15.13 21.23
N LEU A 76 -20.99 -15.26 21.58
CA LEU A 76 -20.40 -16.50 22.07
C LEU A 76 -20.34 -16.45 23.59
N GLU A 77 -21.05 -17.35 24.25
CA GLU A 77 -20.94 -17.59 25.69
C GLU A 77 -20.16 -18.87 25.94
N VAL A 78 -19.26 -18.81 26.93
CA VAL A 78 -18.39 -19.91 27.34
C VAL A 78 -18.54 -20.12 28.84
N ASP A 79 -18.99 -21.31 29.23
CA ASP A 79 -19.16 -21.71 30.62
C ASP A 79 -18.14 -22.78 31.02
N ILE A 80 -17.45 -22.55 32.13
CA ILE A 80 -16.55 -23.53 32.78
C ILE A 80 -16.94 -23.65 34.25
N GLY A 81 -17.62 -24.75 34.59
CA GLY A 81 -18.19 -24.97 35.92
C GLY A 81 -19.26 -23.94 36.26
N GLN A 82 -18.94 -23.04 37.20
CA GLN A 82 -19.82 -21.93 37.64
C GLN A 82 -19.38 -20.57 37.07
N SER A 83 -18.27 -20.51 36.33
CA SER A 83 -17.76 -19.28 35.73
C SER A 83 -18.20 -19.20 34.27
N SER A 84 -18.56 -17.99 33.83
CA SER A 84 -19.05 -17.72 32.48
C SER A 84 -18.34 -16.50 31.89
N ALA A 85 -18.04 -16.54 30.61
CA ALA A 85 -17.55 -15.39 29.83
C ALA A 85 -18.38 -15.24 28.54
N SER A 86 -18.48 -14.03 28.03
CA SER A 86 -19.21 -13.71 26.80
C SER A 86 -18.35 -12.82 25.91
N LEU A 87 -18.41 -13.09 24.61
CA LEU A 87 -17.70 -12.36 23.57
C LEU A 87 -18.69 -12.03 22.44
N THR A 88 -18.85 -10.75 22.13
CA THR A 88 -19.58 -10.32 20.93
C THR A 88 -18.60 -10.23 19.76
N LEU A 89 -18.98 -10.83 18.64
CA LEU A 89 -18.22 -10.78 17.39
C LEU A 89 -19.15 -10.45 16.22
N THR A 90 -18.67 -9.65 15.27
CA THR A 90 -19.44 -9.22 14.09
C THR A 90 -18.87 -9.90 12.86
N ASN A 91 -19.68 -10.72 12.22
CA ASN A 91 -19.31 -11.50 11.04
C ASN A 91 -19.82 -10.84 9.74
N TYR A 92 -18.96 -10.76 8.74
CA TYR A 92 -19.24 -10.24 7.40
C TYR A 92 -19.09 -11.37 6.36
N PRO A 93 -19.72 -11.26 5.17
CA PRO A 93 -19.52 -12.22 4.09
C PRO A 93 -18.04 -12.30 3.69
N GLY A 94 -17.57 -13.48 3.27
CA GLY A 94 -16.21 -13.66 2.77
C GLY A 94 -15.90 -12.84 1.50
N SER A 95 -16.94 -12.39 0.80
CA SER A 95 -16.81 -11.47 -0.33
C SER A 95 -16.66 -10.00 0.11
N GLY A 96 -16.80 -9.65 1.39
CA GLY A 96 -16.80 -8.26 1.89
C GLY A 96 -18.04 -7.46 1.46
N PRO A 97 -18.06 -6.12 1.64
CA PRO A 97 -17.07 -5.31 2.34
C PRO A 97 -17.21 -5.37 3.88
N VAL A 98 -16.19 -4.92 4.60
CA VAL A 98 -16.12 -4.85 6.08
C VAL A 98 -15.95 -3.39 6.54
N ILE A 99 -14.90 -2.73 6.07
CA ILE A 99 -14.49 -1.35 6.37
C ILE A 99 -14.40 -0.47 5.11
N SER A 100 -14.35 -1.02 3.91
CA SER A 100 -14.07 -0.28 2.66
C SER A 100 -15.23 0.55 2.11
N GLY A 101 -16.42 0.40 2.69
CA GLY A 101 -17.66 1.05 2.27
C GLY A 101 -18.33 0.34 1.09
N PRO A 102 -19.34 0.97 0.49
CA PRO A 102 -20.04 0.42 -0.68
C PRO A 102 -19.07 0.06 -1.81
N ARG A 103 -19.23 -1.13 -2.38
CA ARG A 103 -18.39 -1.61 -3.50
C ARG A 103 -18.46 -0.67 -4.71
N GLN A 104 -17.35 -0.58 -5.44
CA GLN A 104 -17.28 0.08 -6.73
C GLN A 104 -18.27 -0.56 -7.71
N GLN A 105 -18.91 0.26 -8.55
CA GLN A 105 -19.89 -0.17 -9.54
C GLN A 105 -19.72 0.64 -10.83
N PRO A 106 -19.79 0.00 -12.02
CA PRO A 106 -19.82 -1.47 -12.22
C PRO A 106 -18.51 -2.13 -11.74
N TYR A 107 -18.51 -3.44 -11.48
CA TYR A 107 -17.29 -4.19 -11.18
C TYR A 107 -17.25 -5.45 -12.06
N LEU A 108 -16.16 -5.65 -12.78
CA LEU A 108 -16.01 -6.69 -13.79
C LEU A 108 -15.31 -7.90 -13.19
N CYS A 109 -15.94 -9.06 -13.24
CA CYS A 109 -15.27 -10.30 -12.85
C CYS A 109 -14.28 -10.77 -13.93
N LEU A 110 -13.41 -11.72 -13.60
CA LEU A 110 -12.33 -12.19 -14.48
C LEU A 110 -12.83 -12.65 -15.85
N ASP A 111 -13.99 -13.29 -15.92
CA ASP A 111 -14.61 -13.78 -17.16
C ASP A 111 -15.19 -12.67 -18.06
N SER A 112 -15.33 -11.47 -17.52
CA SER A 112 -16.01 -10.32 -18.13
C SER A 112 -15.01 -9.22 -18.55
N LEU A 113 -13.71 -9.45 -18.36
CA LEU A 113 -12.67 -8.50 -18.74
C LEU A 113 -12.48 -8.43 -20.25
N ALA A 114 -12.00 -7.29 -20.73
CA ALA A 114 -11.58 -7.15 -22.11
C ALA A 114 -10.44 -8.12 -22.46
N GLU A 115 -10.54 -8.75 -23.63
CA GLU A 115 -9.48 -9.61 -24.16
C GLU A 115 -8.16 -8.85 -24.32
N ARG A 116 -7.06 -9.53 -24.03
CA ARG A 116 -5.72 -8.99 -24.30
C ARG A 116 -5.42 -9.14 -25.79
N VAL A 117 -4.88 -8.10 -26.40
CA VAL A 117 -4.37 -8.15 -27.79
C VAL A 117 -2.86 -8.41 -27.75
N ASN A 118 -2.39 -9.48 -28.38
CA ASN A 118 -0.98 -9.80 -28.52
C ASN A 118 -0.40 -9.20 -29.82
N GLY A 119 0.64 -8.36 -29.72
CA GLY A 119 1.33 -7.77 -30.88
C GLY A 119 0.74 -6.46 -31.42
N GLU A 120 1.44 -5.82 -32.36
CA GLU A 120 1.00 -4.59 -33.05
C GLU A 120 -0.02 -4.93 -34.15
N GLY A 121 -1.24 -5.32 -33.76
CA GLY A 121 -2.29 -5.64 -34.71
C GLY A 121 -3.58 -6.09 -34.06
N ASN A 122 -4.70 -5.49 -34.44
CA ASN A 122 -6.02 -5.88 -33.97
C ASN A 122 -6.64 -6.92 -34.93
N ARG A 123 -5.96 -8.06 -35.16
CA ARG A 123 -6.53 -9.16 -35.94
C ARG A 123 -7.33 -10.06 -35.01
N GLU A 124 -8.43 -10.62 -35.51
CA GLU A 124 -9.39 -11.46 -34.77
C GLU A 124 -8.77 -12.74 -34.17
N GLY A 125 -7.54 -13.11 -34.56
CA GLY A 125 -6.79 -14.24 -33.99
C GLY A 125 -5.69 -13.87 -32.98
N ASP A 126 -5.47 -12.57 -32.73
CA ASP A 126 -4.44 -12.07 -31.80
C ASP A 126 -5.01 -11.76 -30.41
N ARG A 127 -6.31 -12.02 -30.19
CA ARG A 127 -7.02 -11.74 -28.94
C ARG A 127 -7.12 -12.98 -28.08
N GLU A 128 -6.70 -12.85 -26.83
CA GLU A 128 -6.76 -13.91 -25.83
C GLU A 128 -7.58 -13.46 -24.62
N PRO A 129 -8.44 -14.33 -24.07
CA PRO A 129 -9.15 -14.01 -22.85
C PRO A 129 -8.14 -13.79 -21.71
N ARG A 130 -8.45 -12.84 -20.85
CA ARG A 130 -7.67 -12.66 -19.61
C ARG A 130 -7.91 -13.83 -18.68
N ARG A 131 -6.83 -14.34 -18.10
CA ARG A 131 -6.85 -15.53 -17.25
C ARG A 131 -5.93 -15.31 -16.06
N PHE A 132 -6.22 -16.01 -14.98
CA PHE A 132 -5.38 -16.04 -13.79
C PHE A 132 -4.54 -17.32 -13.81
N ALA A 133 -3.22 -17.20 -13.83
CA ALA A 133 -2.32 -18.35 -13.79
C ALA A 133 -2.18 -18.86 -12.35
N ILE A 134 -2.38 -20.16 -12.15
CA ILE A 134 -2.34 -20.77 -10.80
C ILE A 134 -0.89 -20.94 -10.32
N GLY A 135 0.04 -21.19 -11.24
CA GLY A 135 1.46 -21.42 -10.96
C GLY A 135 1.91 -22.87 -11.15
N ASN A 136 0.99 -23.78 -11.43
CA ASN A 136 1.23 -25.18 -11.82
C ASN A 136 1.20 -25.40 -13.35
N GLY A 137 1.18 -24.32 -14.14
CA GLY A 137 1.01 -24.37 -15.61
C GLY A 137 -0.45 -24.32 -16.08
N GLU A 138 -1.42 -24.34 -15.16
CA GLU A 138 -2.84 -24.18 -15.46
C GLU A 138 -3.34 -22.75 -15.19
N PHE A 139 -4.56 -22.50 -15.65
CA PHE A 139 -5.32 -21.28 -15.40
C PHE A 139 -6.57 -21.57 -14.57
N LEU A 140 -7.00 -20.58 -13.80
CA LEU A 140 -8.21 -20.67 -13.00
C LEU A 140 -9.46 -20.84 -13.89
N ASP A 141 -10.31 -21.79 -13.55
CA ASP A 141 -11.60 -22.02 -14.18
C ASP A 141 -12.65 -21.04 -13.61
N THR A 142 -13.22 -20.20 -14.47
CA THR A 142 -14.21 -19.19 -14.09
C THR A 142 -15.66 -19.64 -14.31
N THR A 143 -15.92 -20.89 -14.70
CA THR A 143 -17.29 -21.37 -14.99
C THR A 143 -18.23 -21.37 -13.80
N GLN A 144 -17.69 -21.37 -12.57
CA GLN A 144 -18.46 -21.30 -11.32
C GLN A 144 -18.36 -19.92 -10.64
N GLN A 145 -17.97 -18.89 -11.39
CA GLN A 145 -17.91 -17.52 -10.86
C GLN A 145 -19.31 -16.99 -10.56
N ASP A 146 -19.50 -16.45 -9.35
CA ASP A 146 -20.76 -15.81 -8.97
C ASP A 146 -20.76 -14.29 -9.21
N ALA A 147 -21.88 -13.63 -8.87
CA ALA A 147 -22.06 -12.19 -9.07
C ALA A 147 -21.18 -11.31 -8.14
N ASP A 148 -20.58 -11.89 -7.12
CA ASP A 148 -19.58 -11.27 -6.27
C ASP A 148 -18.15 -11.57 -6.74
N CYS A 149 -18.01 -12.14 -7.94
CA CYS A 149 -16.76 -12.64 -8.50
C CYS A 149 -16.13 -13.76 -7.65
N SER A 150 -16.88 -14.37 -6.74
CA SER A 150 -16.37 -15.46 -5.92
C SER A 150 -16.27 -16.76 -6.72
N LEU A 151 -15.22 -17.52 -6.41
CA LEU A 151 -14.86 -18.79 -7.02
C LEU A 151 -14.59 -19.83 -5.93
N PRO A 152 -14.88 -21.13 -6.19
CA PRO A 152 -14.50 -22.20 -5.29
C PRO A 152 -13.00 -22.23 -5.02
N THR A 153 -12.62 -22.44 -3.75
CA THR A 153 -11.22 -22.65 -3.38
C THR A 153 -10.72 -23.98 -3.96
N ARG A 154 -9.54 -23.95 -4.58
CA ARG A 154 -8.83 -25.13 -5.08
C ARG A 154 -7.44 -25.24 -4.47
N PHE A 155 -6.91 -26.45 -4.47
CA PHE A 155 -5.58 -26.77 -3.98
C PHE A 155 -4.77 -27.48 -5.04
N ASP A 156 -3.56 -27.00 -5.26
CA ASP A 156 -2.63 -27.50 -6.26
C ASP A 156 -1.26 -27.73 -5.60
N TYR A 157 -0.40 -28.52 -6.25
CA TYR A 157 0.94 -28.79 -5.76
C TYR A 157 1.98 -28.56 -6.85
N VAL A 158 3.10 -27.95 -6.45
CA VAL A 158 4.29 -27.79 -7.29
C VAL A 158 5.53 -28.20 -6.50
N TYR A 159 6.65 -28.49 -7.17
CA TYR A 159 7.88 -28.90 -6.51
C TYR A 159 9.14 -28.33 -7.19
N ARG A 160 10.26 -28.30 -6.46
CA ARG A 160 11.58 -28.03 -7.06
C ARG A 160 12.29 -29.34 -7.37
N SER A 161 12.84 -29.42 -8.58
CA SER A 161 13.58 -30.57 -9.09
C SER A 161 15.08 -30.38 -8.91
N THR A 162 15.83 -31.48 -8.75
CA THR A 162 17.30 -31.47 -8.72
C THR A 162 17.95 -31.17 -10.08
N GLY A 163 17.19 -31.08 -11.17
CA GLY A 163 17.73 -30.94 -12.54
C GLY A 163 17.06 -29.90 -13.43
N GLU A 164 16.02 -29.20 -12.95
CA GLU A 164 15.28 -28.19 -13.72
C GLU A 164 15.14 -26.90 -12.90
N GLU A 165 15.16 -25.75 -13.58
CA GLU A 165 14.91 -24.45 -12.95
C GLU A 165 13.41 -24.20 -12.77
N GLY A 166 13.03 -23.46 -11.72
CA GLY A 166 11.63 -23.11 -11.45
C GLY A 166 10.76 -24.24 -10.90
N PHE A 167 9.55 -23.89 -10.48
CA PHE A 167 8.60 -24.86 -9.93
C PHE A 167 7.96 -25.70 -11.04
N LEU A 168 7.89 -27.03 -10.84
CA LEU A 168 7.21 -27.97 -11.71
C LEU A 168 5.89 -28.43 -11.08
N PRO A 169 4.82 -28.69 -11.85
CA PRO A 169 3.58 -29.24 -11.31
C PRO A 169 3.81 -30.64 -10.74
N LEU A 170 3.19 -30.92 -9.60
CA LEU A 170 3.06 -32.29 -9.10
C LEU A 170 1.95 -33.01 -9.88
N PRO A 171 2.07 -34.33 -10.16
CA PRO A 171 0.98 -35.11 -10.73
C PRO A 171 -0.31 -35.04 -9.88
N ASP A 172 -1.48 -35.05 -10.53
CA ASP A 172 -2.80 -34.93 -9.86
C ASP A 172 -3.09 -36.05 -8.84
N ASP A 173 -2.44 -37.21 -8.98
CA ASP A 173 -2.53 -38.30 -8.02
C ASP A 173 -1.63 -38.12 -6.79
N ASN A 174 -0.95 -36.97 -6.71
CA ASN A 174 0.03 -36.58 -5.70
C ASN A 174 1.23 -37.53 -5.58
N THR A 175 1.52 -38.32 -6.61
CA THR A 175 2.72 -39.16 -6.64
C THR A 175 3.95 -38.26 -6.61
N VAL A 176 4.77 -38.39 -5.56
CA VAL A 176 5.99 -37.61 -5.37
C VAL A 176 7.10 -38.09 -6.33
N PRO A 177 7.60 -37.25 -7.26
CA PRO A 177 8.67 -37.63 -8.18
C PRO A 177 9.99 -37.91 -7.47
N ALA A 178 10.77 -38.85 -8.02
CA ALA A 178 12.06 -39.25 -7.43
C ALA A 178 13.14 -38.15 -7.48
N ASN A 179 12.95 -37.09 -8.28
CA ASN A 179 13.87 -35.97 -8.45
C ASN A 179 13.48 -34.72 -7.63
N VAL A 180 12.57 -34.85 -6.66
CA VAL A 180 12.25 -33.75 -5.74
C VAL A 180 13.48 -33.38 -4.92
N LEU A 181 13.78 -32.08 -4.89
CA LEU A 181 14.85 -31.50 -4.09
C LEU A 181 14.43 -31.47 -2.60
N MET A 182 15.38 -31.71 -1.69
CA MET A 182 15.17 -31.53 -0.26
C MET A 182 15.57 -30.12 0.16
N THR A 183 14.83 -29.52 1.08
CA THR A 183 15.17 -28.22 1.67
C THR A 183 15.19 -28.29 3.19
N GLN A 184 15.97 -27.41 3.81
CA GLN A 184 16.01 -27.24 5.26
C GLN A 184 15.44 -25.88 5.63
N THR A 185 14.34 -25.90 6.38
CA THR A 185 13.65 -24.70 6.84
C THR A 185 14.46 -23.97 7.93
N SER A 186 14.10 -22.72 8.23
CA SER A 186 14.81 -21.90 9.23
C SER A 186 14.70 -22.43 10.67
N ASN A 187 13.77 -23.37 10.94
CA ASN A 187 13.65 -24.05 12.23
C ASN A 187 14.41 -25.40 12.29
N GLY A 188 15.11 -25.76 11.21
CA GLY A 188 15.92 -26.97 11.11
C GLY A 188 15.20 -28.21 10.54
N ALA A 189 13.90 -28.13 10.22
CA ALA A 189 13.20 -29.26 9.61
C ALA A 189 13.68 -29.51 8.17
N GLU A 190 14.11 -30.74 7.89
CA GLU A 190 14.39 -31.22 6.53
C GLU A 190 13.11 -31.82 5.92
N VAL A 191 12.66 -31.27 4.80
CA VAL A 191 11.42 -31.66 4.13
C VAL A 191 11.61 -31.69 2.61
N PRO A 192 10.82 -32.50 1.87
CA PRO A 192 10.79 -32.40 0.42
C PRO A 192 10.33 -30.99 0.01
N PHE A 193 10.96 -30.40 -1.01
CA PHE A 193 10.62 -29.08 -1.52
C PHE A 193 9.39 -29.15 -2.42
N ILE A 194 8.28 -29.56 -1.82
CA ILE A 194 6.93 -29.59 -2.38
C ILE A 194 6.15 -28.45 -1.74
N VAL A 195 5.47 -27.68 -2.57
CA VAL A 195 4.72 -26.49 -2.20
C VAL A 195 3.26 -26.73 -2.53
N ARG A 196 2.41 -26.59 -1.52
CA ARG A 196 0.96 -26.52 -1.67
C ARG A 196 0.56 -25.09 -2.03
N LEU A 197 -0.26 -24.97 -3.05
CA LEU A 197 -0.88 -23.73 -3.52
C LEU A 197 -2.36 -23.79 -3.23
N GLU A 198 -2.87 -22.85 -2.43
CA GLU A 198 -4.29 -22.58 -2.33
C GLU A 198 -4.63 -21.37 -3.21
N THR A 199 -5.64 -21.51 -4.07
CA THR A 199 -6.20 -20.39 -4.83
C THR A 199 -7.70 -20.30 -4.54
N GLY A 200 -8.18 -19.14 -4.12
CA GLY A 200 -9.58 -18.91 -3.76
C GLY A 200 -9.98 -17.44 -3.90
N THR A 201 -11.14 -17.06 -3.38
CA THR A 201 -11.61 -15.67 -3.42
C THR A 201 -11.98 -15.11 -2.07
N LEU A 202 -11.50 -13.89 -1.78
CA LEU A 202 -11.81 -13.09 -0.60
C LEU A 202 -11.91 -11.62 -1.01
N ASN A 203 -12.89 -10.89 -0.50
CA ASN A 203 -13.15 -9.50 -0.89
C ASN A 203 -13.33 -9.28 -2.42
N ARG A 204 -13.95 -10.25 -3.12
CA ARG A 204 -14.00 -10.34 -4.60
C ARG A 204 -12.65 -10.50 -5.30
N ALA A 205 -11.54 -10.49 -4.57
CA ALA A 205 -10.21 -10.67 -5.09
C ALA A 205 -9.87 -12.17 -5.16
N ILE A 206 -9.03 -12.55 -6.13
CA ILE A 206 -8.42 -13.87 -6.16
C ILE A 206 -7.19 -13.81 -5.25
N TYR A 207 -7.15 -14.64 -4.22
CA TYR A 207 -5.97 -14.78 -3.36
C TYR A 207 -5.22 -16.06 -3.67
N GLN A 208 -3.93 -16.06 -3.34
CA GLN A 208 -3.10 -17.25 -3.32
C GLN A 208 -2.36 -17.36 -2.00
N ILE A 209 -2.20 -18.60 -1.52
CA ILE A 209 -1.33 -18.95 -0.40
C ILE A 209 -0.41 -20.09 -0.86
N ALA A 210 0.89 -19.92 -0.68
CA ALA A 210 1.89 -20.95 -0.95
C ALA A 210 2.62 -21.31 0.35
N MET A 211 2.80 -22.60 0.60
CA MET A 211 3.62 -23.08 1.71
C MET A 211 4.21 -24.45 1.39
N LEU A 212 5.36 -24.78 1.98
CA LEU A 212 5.84 -26.17 1.95
C LEU A 212 4.75 -27.08 2.52
N HIS A 213 4.53 -28.26 1.93
CA HIS A 213 3.66 -29.31 2.46
C HIS A 213 3.89 -30.61 1.68
N ASP A 214 4.03 -31.73 2.39
CA ASP A 214 4.08 -33.05 1.78
C ASP A 214 2.64 -33.60 1.66
N PRO A 215 2.11 -33.84 0.45
CA PRO A 215 0.75 -34.35 0.27
C PRO A 215 0.54 -35.77 0.84
N ALA A 216 1.61 -36.49 1.21
CA ALA A 216 1.51 -37.76 1.93
C ALA A 216 1.15 -37.58 3.43
N THR A 217 1.16 -36.34 3.94
CA THR A 217 0.78 -35.99 5.32
C THR A 217 -0.60 -35.35 5.37
N PRO A 218 -1.30 -35.35 6.53
CA PRO A 218 -2.57 -34.64 6.67
C PRO A 218 -2.46 -33.17 6.24
N ALA A 219 -3.55 -32.63 5.69
CA ALA A 219 -3.61 -31.22 5.35
C ALA A 219 -3.43 -30.35 6.62
N PRO A 220 -2.74 -29.20 6.52
CA PRO A 220 -2.57 -28.31 7.66
C PRO A 220 -3.92 -27.79 8.17
N SER A 221 -3.99 -27.54 9.46
CA SER A 221 -5.07 -26.80 10.11
C SER A 221 -4.50 -25.76 11.06
N ALA A 222 -5.33 -24.84 11.57
CA ALA A 222 -4.89 -23.87 12.57
C ALA A 222 -4.38 -24.50 13.88
N LEU A 223 -4.82 -25.72 14.18
CA LEU A 223 -4.54 -26.45 15.42
C LEU A 223 -3.44 -27.51 15.22
N THR A 224 -3.20 -27.91 13.97
CA THR A 224 -2.10 -28.79 13.57
C THR A 224 -1.36 -28.15 12.39
N PRO A 225 -0.54 -27.12 12.65
CA PRO A 225 0.20 -26.44 11.58
C PRO A 225 1.20 -27.39 10.90
N ASN A 226 1.50 -27.13 9.62
CA ASN A 226 2.44 -27.97 8.88
C ASN A 226 3.86 -27.92 9.47
N GLN A 227 4.54 -29.08 9.55
CA GLN A 227 5.92 -29.19 10.02
C GLN A 227 6.92 -28.35 9.20
N GLY A 228 6.68 -28.22 7.89
CA GLY A 228 7.51 -27.39 7.01
C GLY A 228 7.28 -25.89 7.17
N TRP A 229 6.33 -25.45 8.01
CA TRP A 229 6.06 -24.04 8.25
C TRP A 229 6.81 -23.53 9.48
N ASN A 230 7.57 -22.44 9.31
CA ASN A 230 8.30 -21.75 10.36
C ASN A 230 7.42 -20.76 11.16
N GLN A 231 6.10 -20.85 11.01
CA GLN A 231 5.08 -19.95 11.58
C GLN A 231 5.16 -18.49 11.11
N ARG A 232 5.93 -18.16 10.08
CA ARG A 232 6.04 -16.79 9.55
C ARG A 232 5.28 -16.66 8.25
N LEU A 233 4.65 -15.50 8.08
CA LEU A 233 3.91 -15.12 6.89
C LEU A 233 4.63 -13.99 6.16
N LEU A 234 4.99 -14.20 4.90
CA LEU A 234 5.35 -13.12 3.98
C LEU A 234 4.12 -12.75 3.14
N TYR A 235 3.65 -11.52 3.25
CA TYR A 235 2.56 -10.99 2.43
C TYR A 235 3.14 -10.17 1.28
N THR A 236 2.96 -10.63 0.03
CA THR A 236 3.51 -9.93 -1.13
C THR A 236 2.51 -8.94 -1.74
N PHE A 237 2.99 -7.74 -2.06
CA PHE A 237 2.23 -6.66 -2.66
C PHE A 237 2.77 -6.34 -4.05
N GLY A 238 1.87 -6.29 -5.04
CA GLY A 238 2.22 -5.91 -6.41
C GLY A 238 2.26 -4.40 -6.64
N GLY A 239 3.08 -3.98 -7.60
CA GLY A 239 3.29 -2.57 -7.96
C GLY A 239 2.20 -1.96 -8.85
N GLY A 240 2.56 -0.81 -9.45
CA GLY A 240 1.67 0.03 -10.27
C GLY A 240 0.61 0.79 -9.47
N CYS A 241 -0.34 1.43 -10.13
CA CYS A 241 -1.44 2.17 -9.53
C CYS A 241 -2.36 2.58 -10.68
N GLU A 242 -3.55 1.98 -10.79
CA GLU A 242 -4.51 2.25 -11.87
C GLU A 242 -5.91 2.36 -11.28
N ALA A 243 -6.93 2.58 -12.12
CA ALA A 243 -8.32 2.51 -11.69
C ALA A 243 -8.73 1.08 -11.33
N GLY A 244 -9.48 0.93 -10.24
CA GLY A 244 -9.99 -0.37 -9.80
C GLY A 244 -11.45 -0.46 -10.16
N TYR A 245 -11.80 -1.39 -11.04
CA TYR A 245 -13.19 -1.71 -11.41
C TYR A 245 -13.31 -3.18 -11.85
N PHE A 246 -12.32 -4.00 -11.53
CA PHE A 246 -12.23 -5.36 -12.06
C PHE A 246 -11.51 -6.30 -11.10
N GLN A 247 -11.84 -7.59 -11.21
CA GLN A 247 -11.12 -8.67 -10.55
C GLN A 247 -9.80 -8.92 -11.29
N GLY A 248 -8.68 -8.77 -10.60
CA GLY A 248 -7.36 -8.86 -11.23
C GLY A 248 -6.97 -10.25 -11.76
N THR A 249 -5.93 -10.27 -12.59
CA THR A 249 -5.39 -11.45 -13.29
C THR A 249 -4.08 -11.98 -12.70
N GLY A 250 -3.56 -11.36 -11.64
CA GLY A 250 -2.33 -11.81 -10.98
C GLY A 250 -2.14 -11.19 -9.60
N THR A 251 -1.36 -11.87 -8.75
CA THR A 251 -1.02 -11.42 -7.39
C THR A 251 0.39 -10.79 -7.34
N GLY A 252 0.85 -10.39 -6.15
CA GLY A 252 2.25 -10.03 -5.90
C GLY A 252 3.23 -11.21 -5.99
N GLY A 253 2.73 -12.41 -6.32
CA GLY A 253 3.52 -13.64 -6.46
C GLY A 253 3.74 -14.36 -5.13
N VAL A 254 3.45 -15.67 -5.11
CA VAL A 254 3.59 -16.51 -3.91
C VAL A 254 4.67 -17.60 -4.04
N LEU A 255 5.17 -17.84 -5.26
CA LEU A 255 6.22 -18.82 -5.54
C LEU A 255 7.62 -18.19 -5.48
N ARG A 256 8.12 -17.93 -4.26
CA ARG A 256 9.48 -17.40 -4.03
C ARG A 256 10.38 -18.47 -3.43
N GLU A 257 11.28 -19.03 -4.23
CA GLU A 257 12.10 -20.20 -3.87
C GLU A 257 12.89 -20.00 -2.56
N SER A 258 13.69 -18.92 -2.45
CA SER A 258 14.53 -18.68 -1.26
C SER A 258 13.73 -18.49 0.03
N VAL A 259 12.51 -17.97 -0.08
CA VAL A 259 11.59 -17.71 1.04
C VAL A 259 10.85 -18.99 1.43
N LEU A 260 10.31 -19.73 0.46
CA LEU A 260 9.65 -21.01 0.70
C LEU A 260 10.63 -22.04 1.26
N ALA A 261 11.88 -22.06 0.79
CA ALA A 261 12.94 -22.93 1.31
C ALA A 261 13.17 -22.73 2.82
N GLN A 262 13.03 -21.50 3.33
CA GLN A 262 13.14 -21.19 4.76
C GLN A 262 11.90 -21.61 5.57
N GLY A 263 10.83 -22.10 4.92
CA GLY A 263 9.62 -22.57 5.56
C GLY A 263 8.55 -21.50 5.77
N TYR A 264 8.57 -20.38 5.05
CA TYR A 264 7.49 -19.38 5.15
C TYR A 264 6.21 -19.87 4.50
N ALA A 265 5.08 -19.40 5.02
CA ALA A 265 3.88 -19.24 4.21
C ALA A 265 3.99 -17.91 3.46
N ILE A 266 3.58 -17.88 2.19
CA ILE A 266 3.53 -16.68 1.37
C ILE A 266 2.11 -16.47 0.89
N ALA A 267 1.53 -15.30 1.16
CA ALA A 267 0.18 -14.95 0.73
C ALA A 267 0.16 -13.69 -0.11
N SER A 268 -0.80 -13.60 -1.03
CA SER A 268 -1.05 -12.40 -1.83
C SER A 268 -2.45 -12.44 -2.43
N SER A 269 -2.91 -11.29 -2.94
CA SER A 269 -4.23 -11.16 -3.54
C SER A 269 -4.22 -10.16 -4.69
N THR A 270 -5.14 -10.32 -5.64
CA THR A 270 -5.23 -9.45 -6.82
C THR A 270 -5.55 -8.00 -6.46
N LEU A 271 -6.34 -7.75 -5.41
CA LEU A 271 -6.57 -6.39 -4.89
C LEU A 271 -5.42 -5.85 -4.03
N ASN A 272 -4.39 -6.66 -3.76
CA ASN A 272 -3.11 -6.22 -3.19
C ASN A 272 -2.02 -6.04 -4.25
N VAL A 273 -2.37 -6.07 -5.53
CA VAL A 273 -1.58 -5.49 -6.61
C VAL A 273 -2.15 -4.11 -6.89
N ASN A 274 -1.39 -3.07 -6.58
CA ASN A 274 -1.92 -1.70 -6.55
C ASN A 274 -2.47 -1.23 -7.91
N ALA A 275 -1.90 -1.74 -9.01
CA ALA A 275 -2.40 -1.55 -10.37
C ALA A 275 -3.80 -2.13 -10.64
N GLN A 276 -4.20 -3.16 -9.89
CA GLN A 276 -5.47 -3.87 -10.08
C GLN A 276 -6.47 -3.51 -8.97
N GLY A 277 -5.98 -3.20 -7.77
CA GLY A 277 -6.76 -2.79 -6.60
C GLY A 277 -7.26 -1.33 -6.62
N GLY A 278 -7.04 -0.62 -7.71
CA GLY A 278 -7.56 0.74 -7.87
C GLY A 278 -6.79 1.83 -7.14
N CYS A 279 -5.55 1.55 -6.73
CA CYS A 279 -4.79 2.42 -5.83
C CYS A 279 -5.54 2.75 -4.53
N ASN A 280 -6.53 1.92 -4.15
CA ASN A 280 -7.40 2.13 -3.02
C ASN A 280 -6.83 1.35 -1.81
N ASP A 281 -6.12 2.06 -0.95
CA ASP A 281 -5.45 1.50 0.23
C ASP A 281 -6.43 0.91 1.25
N VAL A 282 -7.69 1.35 1.29
CA VAL A 282 -8.71 0.77 2.19
C VAL A 282 -9.13 -0.61 1.73
N VAL A 283 -9.44 -0.75 0.44
CA VAL A 283 -9.77 -2.05 -0.16
C VAL A 283 -8.57 -2.99 -0.07
N SER A 284 -7.36 -2.46 -0.28
CA SER A 284 -6.12 -3.22 -0.09
C SER A 284 -5.95 -3.68 1.37
N ALA A 285 -6.15 -2.80 2.36
CA ALA A 285 -6.09 -3.13 3.79
C ALA A 285 -7.11 -4.20 4.19
N GLU A 286 -8.37 -4.02 3.79
CA GLU A 286 -9.45 -4.98 4.03
C GLU A 286 -9.13 -6.35 3.44
N THR A 287 -8.61 -6.39 2.21
CA THR A 287 -8.23 -7.64 1.55
C THR A 287 -7.07 -8.32 2.29
N ALA A 288 -6.02 -7.57 2.65
CA ALA A 288 -4.88 -8.13 3.39
C ALA A 288 -5.28 -8.63 4.78
N MET A 289 -6.17 -7.91 5.47
CA MET A 289 -6.76 -8.34 6.74
C MET A 289 -7.52 -9.66 6.58
N MET A 290 -8.39 -9.78 5.58
CA MET A 290 -9.20 -10.98 5.34
C MET A 290 -8.33 -12.18 4.95
N VAL A 291 -7.28 -11.98 4.13
CA VAL A 291 -6.35 -13.05 3.77
C VAL A 291 -5.51 -13.49 4.98
N LYS A 292 -5.03 -12.55 5.82
CA LYS A 292 -4.34 -12.87 7.09
C LYS A 292 -5.25 -13.63 8.05
N GLU A 293 -6.51 -13.22 8.15
CA GLU A 293 -7.53 -13.92 8.94
C GLU A 293 -7.74 -15.35 8.43
N HIS A 294 -7.83 -15.54 7.11
CA HIS A 294 -7.95 -16.85 6.48
C HIS A 294 -6.74 -17.74 6.75
N VAL A 295 -5.51 -17.22 6.62
CA VAL A 295 -4.29 -17.94 7.01
C VAL A 295 -4.38 -18.39 8.47
N THR A 296 -4.81 -17.50 9.36
CA THR A 296 -4.93 -17.81 10.80
C THR A 296 -5.95 -18.90 11.09
N LYS A 297 -7.11 -18.89 10.40
CA LYS A 297 -8.18 -19.88 10.58
C LYS A 297 -7.85 -21.28 10.09
N TYR A 298 -7.04 -21.40 9.03
CA TYR A 298 -6.86 -22.66 8.32
C TYR A 298 -5.43 -23.20 8.31
N TYR A 299 -4.44 -22.41 8.70
CA TYR A 299 -3.03 -22.82 8.75
C TYR A 299 -2.37 -22.57 10.11
N GLY A 300 -2.87 -21.58 10.85
CA GLY A 300 -2.41 -21.22 12.19
C GLY A 300 -2.01 -19.76 12.28
N GLU A 301 -1.92 -19.26 13.50
CA GLU A 301 -1.55 -17.87 13.79
C GLU A 301 -0.07 -17.61 13.42
N PRO A 302 0.22 -16.70 12.48
CA PRO A 302 1.61 -16.34 12.18
C PRO A 302 2.25 -15.62 13.36
N VAL A 303 3.50 -15.94 13.69
CA VAL A 303 4.25 -15.18 14.70
C VAL A 303 4.56 -13.76 14.24
N HIS A 304 4.72 -13.57 12.93
CA HIS A 304 4.92 -12.29 12.24
C HIS A 304 4.27 -12.35 10.85
N THR A 305 3.69 -11.22 10.43
CA THR A 305 3.25 -10.95 9.05
C THR A 305 4.11 -9.84 8.46
N ILE A 306 5.05 -10.21 7.57
CA ILE A 306 5.98 -9.27 6.94
C ILE A 306 5.44 -8.87 5.57
N GLY A 307 5.27 -7.58 5.32
CA GLY A 307 4.95 -7.06 3.98
C GLY A 307 6.19 -7.06 3.08
N SER A 308 6.02 -7.34 1.79
CA SER A 308 7.08 -7.18 0.79
C SER A 308 6.53 -6.70 -0.55
N GLY A 309 7.13 -5.65 -1.12
CA GLY A 309 6.71 -5.11 -2.40
C GLY A 309 7.32 -3.72 -2.66
N GLY A 310 7.53 -3.41 -3.94
CA GLY A 310 8.09 -2.13 -4.35
C GLY A 310 7.11 -1.23 -5.09
N SER A 311 7.45 0.05 -5.28
CA SER A 311 6.64 1.00 -6.04
C SER A 311 5.23 1.15 -5.43
N GLY A 312 4.16 0.85 -6.19
CA GLY A 312 2.80 0.76 -5.63
C GLY A 312 2.64 -0.24 -4.48
N GLY A 313 3.46 -1.31 -4.45
CA GLY A 313 3.52 -2.24 -3.32
C GLY A 313 4.10 -1.60 -2.05
N ALA A 314 4.99 -0.61 -2.19
CA ALA A 314 5.48 0.18 -1.07
C ALA A 314 4.40 1.15 -0.55
N MET A 315 3.67 1.82 -1.44
CA MET A 315 2.53 2.68 -1.06
C MET A 315 1.50 1.89 -0.24
N GLN A 316 1.11 0.70 -0.71
CA GLN A 316 0.16 -0.15 0.00
C GLN A 316 0.65 -0.49 1.40
N GLN A 317 1.90 -0.96 1.55
CA GLN A 317 2.45 -1.31 2.85
C GLN A 317 2.47 -0.13 3.84
N LEU A 318 2.94 1.04 3.38
CA LEU A 318 3.01 2.24 4.22
C LEU A 318 1.61 2.74 4.62
N LEU A 319 0.66 2.76 3.69
CA LEU A 319 -0.71 3.20 3.95
C LEU A 319 -1.47 2.21 4.84
N ILE A 320 -1.35 0.90 4.59
CA ILE A 320 -1.95 -0.14 5.41
C ILE A 320 -1.41 -0.08 6.84
N ALA A 321 -0.09 -0.05 7.04
CA ALA A 321 0.48 0.01 8.37
C ALA A 321 0.19 1.34 9.08
N GLY A 322 0.17 2.45 8.33
CA GLY A 322 -0.14 3.79 8.85
C GLY A 322 -1.59 3.97 9.29
N ALA A 323 -2.55 3.43 8.54
CA ALA A 323 -3.98 3.59 8.79
C ALA A 323 -4.62 2.40 9.53
N TYR A 324 -4.11 1.18 9.37
CA TYR A 324 -4.67 -0.07 9.93
C TYR A 324 -3.57 -0.90 10.62
N PRO A 325 -2.95 -0.37 11.70
CA PRO A 325 -1.81 -1.01 12.36
C PRO A 325 -2.19 -2.37 12.95
N GLY A 326 -1.29 -3.36 12.79
CA GLY A 326 -1.48 -4.75 13.25
C GLY A 326 -1.81 -5.74 12.13
N ILE A 327 -2.11 -5.27 10.91
CA ILE A 327 -2.17 -6.14 9.73
C ILE A 327 -0.76 -6.63 9.35
N LEU A 328 0.19 -5.70 9.26
CA LEU A 328 1.60 -5.97 8.98
C LEU A 328 2.45 -5.65 10.21
N ASP A 329 3.36 -6.55 10.54
CA ASP A 329 4.27 -6.44 11.69
C ASP A 329 5.63 -5.84 11.31
N GLY A 330 6.04 -5.94 10.04
CA GLY A 330 7.26 -5.34 9.50
C GLY A 330 7.16 -5.09 7.99
N LEU A 331 7.79 -4.02 7.49
CA LEU A 331 7.66 -3.60 6.09
C LEU A 331 8.98 -3.73 5.33
N LEU A 332 8.97 -4.51 4.24
CA LEU A 332 10.03 -4.56 3.24
C LEU A 332 9.56 -3.80 2.01
N VAL A 333 9.80 -2.48 2.02
CA VAL A 333 9.47 -1.59 0.91
C VAL A 333 10.67 -1.44 0.00
N GLY A 334 10.43 -1.20 -1.28
CA GLY A 334 11.49 -0.84 -2.20
C GLY A 334 11.00 0.07 -3.30
N LEU A 335 11.89 0.82 -3.96
CA LEU A 335 11.47 1.85 -4.92
C LEU A 335 10.32 2.73 -4.36
N THR A 336 10.34 2.99 -3.05
CA THR A 336 9.29 3.60 -2.23
C THR A 336 8.73 4.88 -2.83
N PHE A 337 7.41 4.98 -2.78
CA PHE A 337 6.63 6.22 -2.78
C PHE A 337 5.90 6.30 -1.44
N SER A 338 5.83 7.48 -0.82
CA SER A 338 5.21 7.64 0.50
C SER A 338 3.72 7.34 0.49
N ASP A 339 3.00 7.79 -0.55
CA ASP A 339 1.59 7.51 -0.82
C ASP A 339 1.24 7.93 -2.25
N ALA A 340 0.04 7.57 -2.70
CA ALA A 340 -0.45 7.92 -4.03
C ALA A 340 -0.79 9.42 -4.16
N VAL A 341 -1.42 10.02 -3.15
CA VAL A 341 -1.98 11.39 -3.22
C VAL A 341 -0.88 12.44 -3.45
N THR A 342 0.19 12.37 -2.67
CA THR A 342 1.33 13.27 -2.77
C THR A 342 2.21 12.96 -3.96
N TYR A 343 2.43 11.68 -4.30
CA TYR A 343 3.17 11.30 -5.51
C TYR A 343 2.55 11.87 -6.79
N PHE A 344 1.22 11.76 -6.93
CA PHE A 344 0.56 12.25 -8.13
C PHE A 344 0.56 13.77 -8.25
N THR A 345 0.85 14.50 -7.17
CA THR A 345 1.06 15.94 -7.27
C THR A 345 2.29 16.27 -8.13
N ASP A 346 3.42 15.58 -7.90
CA ASP A 346 4.63 15.75 -8.72
C ASP A 346 4.40 15.31 -10.18
N ALA A 347 3.68 14.19 -10.38
CA ALA A 347 3.34 13.70 -11.71
C ALA A 347 2.45 14.67 -12.50
N GLN A 348 1.44 15.26 -11.85
CA GLN A 348 0.50 16.18 -12.48
C GLN A 348 1.14 17.52 -12.82
N GLU A 349 1.91 18.09 -11.88
CA GLU A 349 2.60 19.35 -12.13
C GLU A 349 3.61 19.22 -13.28
N CYS A 350 4.31 18.07 -13.38
CA CYS A 350 5.14 17.75 -14.54
C CYS A 350 4.32 17.64 -15.82
N SER A 351 3.36 16.72 -15.88
CA SER A 351 2.67 16.35 -17.12
C SER A 351 1.73 17.39 -17.71
N GLY A 352 1.11 18.20 -16.86
CA GLY A 352 0.20 19.26 -17.29
C GLY A 352 0.94 20.58 -17.45
N PRO A 353 0.88 21.46 -16.43
CA PRO A 353 1.27 22.86 -16.57
C PRO A 353 2.75 23.06 -16.93
N TRP A 354 3.66 22.34 -16.27
CA TRP A 354 5.08 22.56 -16.49
C TRP A 354 5.55 22.07 -17.86
N ARG A 355 5.23 20.84 -18.25
CA ARG A 355 5.58 20.30 -19.57
C ARG A 355 4.96 21.11 -20.71
N ASN A 356 3.72 21.57 -20.56
CA ASN A 356 3.08 22.44 -21.55
C ASN A 356 3.84 23.76 -21.74
N TYR A 357 4.27 24.40 -20.65
CA TYR A 357 5.08 25.61 -20.74
C TYR A 357 6.49 25.32 -21.28
N ALA A 358 7.18 24.34 -20.73
CA ALA A 358 8.57 24.03 -21.05
C ALA A 358 8.77 23.53 -22.49
N ASN A 359 7.83 22.77 -23.04
CA ASN A 359 7.90 22.27 -24.41
C ASN A 359 7.33 23.25 -25.45
N ALA A 360 6.74 24.38 -25.04
CA ALA A 360 6.25 25.37 -25.99
C ALA A 360 7.43 26.03 -26.72
N PRO A 361 7.56 25.91 -28.06
CA PRO A 361 8.72 26.44 -28.77
C PRO A 361 8.91 27.95 -28.60
N ALA A 362 7.81 28.68 -28.39
CA ALA A 362 7.83 30.13 -28.16
C ALA A 362 8.60 30.54 -26.89
N ASN A 363 8.70 29.65 -25.89
CA ASN A 363 9.37 29.94 -24.63
C ASN A 363 10.89 29.70 -24.68
N ASN A 364 11.38 28.96 -25.69
CA ASN A 364 12.80 28.77 -26.00
C ASN A 364 13.69 28.42 -24.78
N LEU A 365 13.21 27.55 -23.89
CA LEU A 365 13.99 27.09 -22.72
C LEU A 365 14.98 25.99 -23.14
N ASP A 366 16.23 26.10 -22.70
CA ASP A 366 17.21 25.02 -22.79
C ASP A 366 16.95 23.91 -21.75
N GLU A 367 17.61 22.77 -21.90
CA GLU A 367 17.40 21.59 -21.04
C GLU A 367 17.87 21.81 -19.60
N ASP A 368 18.95 22.56 -19.40
CA ASP A 368 19.49 22.88 -18.08
C ASP A 368 18.49 23.73 -17.28
N THR A 369 17.90 24.74 -17.92
CA THR A 369 16.84 25.58 -17.33
C THR A 369 15.63 24.72 -16.97
N ARG A 370 15.20 23.83 -17.88
CA ARG A 370 14.05 22.94 -17.64
C ARG A 370 14.29 22.02 -16.45
N THR A 371 15.50 21.47 -16.37
CA THR A 371 15.94 20.58 -15.29
C THR A 371 16.03 21.34 -13.96
N ALA A 372 16.60 22.55 -13.96
CA ALA A 372 16.73 23.38 -12.76
C ALA A 372 15.38 23.76 -12.14
N ILE A 373 14.40 24.15 -12.97
CA ILE A 373 13.04 24.46 -12.49
C ILE A 373 12.33 23.20 -12.00
N GLY A 374 12.51 22.08 -12.71
CA GLY A 374 11.94 20.80 -12.30
C GLY A 374 12.55 20.21 -11.03
N GLY A 375 13.82 20.50 -10.74
CA GLY A 375 14.54 19.94 -9.59
C GLY A 375 14.83 18.44 -9.71
N TRP A 376 14.73 17.88 -10.92
CA TRP A 376 14.92 16.46 -11.22
C TRP A 376 16.36 16.17 -11.69
N PRO A 377 16.81 14.89 -11.70
CA PRO A 377 18.12 14.51 -12.24
C PRO A 377 18.37 14.94 -13.68
N ASN A 378 17.31 15.00 -14.49
CA ASN A 378 17.32 15.44 -15.87
C ASN A 378 15.89 15.80 -16.31
N TRP A 379 15.77 16.50 -17.45
CA TRP A 379 14.47 16.86 -18.02
C TRP A 379 13.62 15.63 -18.40
N TYR A 380 14.26 14.55 -18.86
CA TYR A 380 13.57 13.32 -19.28
C TYR A 380 12.66 12.75 -18.19
N LEU A 381 13.08 12.81 -16.92
CA LEU A 381 12.24 12.36 -15.80
C LEU A 381 10.89 13.07 -15.82
N CYS A 382 10.88 14.40 -15.93
CA CYS A 382 9.64 15.16 -15.92
C CYS A 382 8.86 15.04 -17.23
N ASP A 383 9.54 15.09 -18.37
CA ASP A 383 8.89 15.12 -19.70
C ASP A 383 8.31 13.77 -20.12
N GLN A 384 9.07 12.69 -19.92
CA GLN A 384 8.77 11.38 -20.48
C GLN A 384 8.35 10.40 -19.38
N SER A 385 8.94 10.49 -18.19
CA SER A 385 8.62 9.59 -17.09
C SER A 385 7.36 10.03 -16.34
N LEU A 386 7.39 11.16 -15.64
CA LEU A 386 6.22 11.70 -14.94
C LEU A 386 5.20 12.29 -15.92
N GLY A 387 5.69 12.88 -17.01
CA GLY A 387 4.88 13.60 -18.00
C GLY A 387 3.86 12.75 -18.75
N SER A 388 4.07 11.43 -18.81
CA SER A 388 3.18 10.45 -19.43
C SER A 388 2.30 9.70 -18.43
N ARG A 389 2.38 10.03 -17.12
CA ARG A 389 1.70 9.31 -16.04
C ARG A 389 0.57 10.03 -15.28
N PRO A 390 0.08 11.24 -15.65
CA PRO A 390 -1.00 11.86 -14.86
C PRO A 390 -2.36 11.17 -14.99
N ASP A 391 -2.43 10.31 -15.99
CA ASP A 391 -3.55 9.50 -16.40
C ASP A 391 -4.28 8.85 -15.20
N ARG A 392 -3.59 8.54 -14.10
CA ARG A 392 -4.22 7.93 -12.91
C ARG A 392 -5.16 8.83 -12.11
N ILE A 393 -5.07 10.16 -12.21
CA ILE A 393 -6.09 11.06 -11.63
C ILE A 393 -7.06 11.62 -12.67
N SER A 394 -6.75 11.39 -13.95
CA SER A 394 -7.66 11.68 -15.05
C SER A 394 -8.76 10.63 -15.04
N PRO A 395 -10.02 10.99 -15.31
CA PRO A 395 -11.08 10.00 -15.45
C PRO A 395 -10.97 9.17 -16.73
N PHE A 396 -10.05 9.52 -17.64
CA PHE A 396 -9.95 8.97 -18.99
C PHE A 396 -8.94 7.82 -19.14
N ASP A 397 -8.06 7.58 -18.17
CA ASP A 397 -7.08 6.49 -18.23
C ASP A 397 -7.64 5.20 -17.67
N CYS A 398 -8.53 4.59 -18.42
CA CYS A 398 -9.06 3.30 -18.03
C CYS A 398 -8.09 2.17 -18.36
N PRO A 399 -7.83 1.26 -17.40
CA PRO A 399 -7.04 0.06 -17.64
C PRO A 399 -7.62 -0.76 -18.80
N SER A 400 -6.73 -1.37 -19.57
CA SER A 400 -7.05 -2.23 -20.72
C SER A 400 -7.91 -3.46 -20.39
N GLU A 401 -8.17 -3.70 -19.12
CA GLU A 401 -9.06 -4.71 -18.55
C GLU A 401 -10.53 -4.31 -18.69
N ILE A 402 -10.81 -3.00 -18.76
CA ILE A 402 -12.15 -2.47 -18.96
C ILE A 402 -12.53 -2.58 -20.45
N PRO A 403 -13.70 -3.18 -20.80
CA PRO A 403 -14.18 -3.26 -22.17
C PRO A 403 -14.37 -1.88 -22.82
N PRO A 404 -13.91 -1.71 -24.07
CA PRO A 404 -14.14 -0.48 -24.83
C PRO A 404 -15.62 -0.10 -24.89
N GLY A 405 -15.91 1.17 -24.62
CA GLY A 405 -17.26 1.74 -24.58
C GLY A 405 -17.88 1.79 -23.18
N MET A 406 -17.24 1.21 -22.16
CA MET A 406 -17.67 1.38 -20.76
C MET A 406 -17.08 2.63 -20.10
N GLU A 407 -16.01 3.19 -20.67
CA GLU A 407 -15.28 4.33 -20.13
C GLU A 407 -16.12 5.62 -20.21
N TYR A 408 -15.90 6.50 -19.24
CA TYR A 408 -16.50 7.82 -19.22
C TYR A 408 -16.08 8.65 -20.44
N HIS A 409 -17.07 9.31 -21.06
CA HIS A 409 -16.84 10.39 -22.00
C HIS A 409 -17.90 11.48 -21.78
N PRO A 410 -17.51 12.75 -21.61
CA PRO A 410 -18.43 13.81 -21.19
C PRO A 410 -19.66 13.99 -22.10
N GLN A 411 -19.49 13.80 -23.42
CA GLN A 411 -20.60 13.93 -24.38
C GLN A 411 -21.28 12.60 -24.79
N THR A 412 -20.51 11.53 -25.04
CA THR A 412 -21.04 10.29 -25.64
C THR A 412 -21.34 9.20 -24.62
N ASN A 413 -20.69 9.22 -23.45
CA ASN A 413 -20.94 8.27 -22.36
C ASN A 413 -20.76 8.95 -20.98
N PRO A 414 -21.60 9.94 -20.63
CA PRO A 414 -21.41 10.73 -19.41
C PRO A 414 -21.58 9.89 -18.13
N THR A 415 -22.22 8.72 -18.20
CA THR A 415 -22.42 7.80 -17.08
C THR A 415 -21.38 6.69 -17.01
N GLY A 416 -20.40 6.67 -17.92
CA GLY A 416 -19.35 5.65 -17.96
C GLY A 416 -18.43 5.64 -16.73
N ILE A 417 -17.59 4.61 -16.67
CA ILE A 417 -16.58 4.41 -15.63
C ILE A 417 -15.58 5.55 -15.68
N ARG A 418 -15.44 6.28 -14.58
CA ARG A 418 -14.39 7.27 -14.41
C ARG A 418 -13.20 6.61 -13.74
N CYS A 419 -12.07 6.61 -14.42
CA CYS A 419 -10.89 5.86 -14.04
C CYS A 419 -9.88 6.66 -13.21
N SER A 420 -10.31 7.77 -12.61
CA SER A 420 -9.47 8.44 -11.62
C SER A 420 -9.38 7.61 -10.34
N ILE A 421 -8.23 7.60 -9.67
CA ILE A 421 -8.09 6.97 -8.35
C ILE A 421 -9.07 7.56 -7.32
N TYR A 422 -9.46 8.82 -7.46
CA TYR A 422 -10.41 9.48 -6.56
C TYR A 422 -11.83 8.95 -6.73
N ASP A 423 -12.27 8.73 -7.97
CA ASP A 423 -13.56 8.10 -8.26
C ASP A 423 -13.60 6.66 -7.71
N GLY A 424 -12.47 5.94 -7.78
CA GLY A 424 -12.28 4.65 -7.13
C GLY A 424 -12.28 4.70 -5.59
N MET A 425 -12.02 5.88 -5.00
CA MET A 425 -11.94 6.11 -3.56
C MET A 425 -13.04 7.06 -3.06
N ARG A 426 -14.18 7.17 -3.77
CA ARG A 426 -15.29 8.06 -3.41
C ARG A 426 -15.83 7.86 -1.99
N ASN A 427 -15.71 6.65 -1.43
CA ASN A 427 -16.11 6.38 -0.05
C ASN A 427 -15.24 7.15 0.97
N VAL A 428 -13.99 7.44 0.59
CA VAL A 428 -13.02 8.19 1.40
C VAL A 428 -13.15 9.70 1.17
N PHE A 429 -13.09 10.12 -0.10
CA PHE A 429 -13.03 11.55 -0.44
C PHE A 429 -14.41 12.22 -0.55
N GLY A 430 -15.49 11.43 -0.55
CA GLY A 430 -16.83 11.91 -0.81
C GLY A 430 -17.02 12.35 -2.26
N GLU A 431 -18.26 12.78 -2.55
CA GLU A 431 -18.67 13.19 -3.88
C GLU A 431 -19.13 14.67 -3.90
N ARG A 432 -19.10 15.25 -5.09
CA ARG A 432 -19.74 16.53 -5.42
C ARG A 432 -20.41 16.45 -6.80
N PRO A 433 -21.40 17.30 -7.10
CA PRO A 433 -21.88 17.46 -8.46
C PRO A 433 -20.74 17.81 -9.41
N HIS A 434 -20.80 17.31 -10.64
CA HIS A 434 -19.85 17.68 -11.68
C HIS A 434 -19.82 19.22 -11.86
N PRO A 435 -18.65 19.86 -11.97
CA PRO A 435 -18.55 21.32 -12.11
C PRO A 435 -19.20 21.86 -13.40
N ASP A 436 -19.14 21.11 -14.50
CA ASP A 436 -19.94 21.41 -15.69
C ASP A 436 -21.41 21.01 -15.45
N PRO A 437 -22.34 21.98 -15.41
CA PRO A 437 -23.76 21.71 -15.16
C PRO A 437 -24.44 20.94 -16.31
N ALA A 438 -23.82 20.83 -17.50
CA ALA A 438 -24.33 20.00 -18.59
C ALA A 438 -24.17 18.49 -18.29
N ILE A 439 -23.29 18.12 -17.37
CA ILE A 439 -23.00 16.74 -17.01
C ILE A 439 -23.70 16.41 -15.69
N SER A 440 -24.90 15.84 -15.78
CA SER A 440 -25.72 15.50 -14.61
C SER A 440 -25.23 14.24 -13.87
N ARG A 441 -24.05 14.31 -13.23
CA ARG A 441 -23.50 13.24 -12.38
C ARG A 441 -22.76 13.78 -11.16
N SER A 442 -22.54 12.91 -10.18
CA SER A 442 -21.54 13.11 -9.13
C SER A 442 -20.15 12.66 -9.60
N VAL A 443 -19.13 13.31 -9.06
CA VAL A 443 -17.71 12.96 -9.18
C VAL A 443 -17.04 12.99 -7.82
N ALA A 444 -15.99 12.20 -7.63
CA ALA A 444 -15.20 12.28 -6.41
C ALA A 444 -14.55 13.66 -6.23
N ARG A 445 -14.35 14.06 -4.97
CA ARG A 445 -13.59 15.27 -4.64
C ARG A 445 -12.09 15.00 -4.79
N SER A 446 -11.33 16.03 -5.14
CA SER A 446 -9.87 15.95 -5.35
C SER A 446 -9.13 16.90 -4.40
N PRO A 447 -8.03 16.45 -3.75
CA PRO A 447 -7.26 17.25 -2.81
C PRO A 447 -6.17 18.11 -3.46
N HIS A 448 -5.96 18.01 -4.78
CA HIS A 448 -4.85 18.69 -5.45
C HIS A 448 -5.05 20.21 -5.56
N ASP A 449 -4.02 20.97 -5.21
CA ASP A 449 -4.01 22.44 -5.21
C ASP A 449 -2.64 22.95 -5.65
N ASN A 450 -2.57 24.03 -6.44
CA ASN A 450 -1.32 24.71 -6.74
C ASN A 450 -1.40 26.25 -6.61
N VAL A 451 -2.38 26.75 -5.87
CA VAL A 451 -2.53 28.19 -5.60
C VAL A 451 -1.37 28.67 -4.71
N GLY A 452 -0.76 29.80 -5.08
CA GLY A 452 0.34 30.40 -4.32
C GLY A 452 1.72 29.72 -4.49
N VAL A 453 1.81 28.59 -5.20
CA VAL A 453 3.08 27.88 -5.44
C VAL A 453 3.96 28.66 -6.43
N GLN A 454 5.19 28.93 -6.05
CA GLN A 454 6.15 29.73 -6.82
C GLN A 454 7.18 28.86 -7.54
N TYR A 455 6.84 28.34 -8.72
CA TYR A 455 7.71 27.43 -9.46
C TYR A 455 9.01 28.13 -9.90
N GLY A 456 10.15 27.51 -9.60
CA GLY A 456 11.48 28.07 -9.89
C GLY A 456 12.04 29.05 -8.85
N LEU A 457 11.42 29.22 -7.68
CA LEU A 457 11.87 30.18 -6.67
C LEU A 457 13.33 29.94 -6.23
N VAL A 458 13.69 28.69 -5.91
CA VAL A 458 15.08 28.37 -5.52
C VAL A 458 16.03 28.55 -6.72
N ALA A 459 15.61 28.18 -7.93
CA ALA A 459 16.40 28.41 -9.14
C ALA A 459 16.72 29.91 -9.35
N LEU A 460 15.73 30.79 -9.13
CA LEU A 460 15.91 32.25 -9.19
C LEU A 460 16.90 32.73 -8.14
N ASN A 461 16.75 32.25 -6.90
CA ASN A 461 17.62 32.65 -5.79
C ASN A 461 19.06 32.13 -5.92
N GLU A 462 19.28 31.03 -6.62
CA GLU A 462 20.61 30.52 -6.97
C GLU A 462 21.15 31.10 -8.29
N GLY A 463 20.39 31.97 -8.96
CA GLY A 463 20.80 32.63 -10.21
C GLY A 463 20.81 31.71 -11.44
N LEU A 464 20.09 30.59 -11.39
CA LEU A 464 19.94 29.64 -12.50
C LEU A 464 18.90 30.11 -13.54
N ILE A 465 17.97 30.98 -13.13
CA ILE A 465 17.02 31.66 -14.01
C ILE A 465 16.95 33.14 -13.65
N ASP A 466 16.51 33.98 -14.59
CA ASP A 466 16.31 35.40 -14.34
C ASP A 466 14.88 35.74 -13.88
N LYS A 467 14.67 37.01 -13.48
CA LYS A 467 13.36 37.51 -13.03
C LYS A 467 12.29 37.42 -14.12
N THR A 468 12.66 37.64 -15.38
CA THR A 468 11.72 37.61 -16.51
C THR A 468 11.18 36.19 -16.67
N GLN A 469 12.07 35.20 -16.74
CA GLN A 469 11.72 33.79 -16.80
C GLN A 469 10.86 33.38 -15.60
N PHE A 470 11.24 33.75 -14.37
CA PHE A 470 10.47 33.42 -13.17
C PHE A 470 9.03 33.96 -13.22
N LEU A 471 8.86 35.22 -13.62
CA LEU A 471 7.54 35.85 -13.77
C LEU A 471 6.75 35.22 -14.92
N ASP A 472 7.38 34.95 -16.06
CA ASP A 472 6.74 34.33 -17.23
C ASP A 472 6.23 32.91 -16.92
N ILE A 473 7.04 32.10 -16.23
CA ILE A 473 6.67 30.74 -15.78
C ILE A 473 5.44 30.83 -14.89
N ASN A 474 5.49 31.63 -13.82
CA ASN A 474 4.43 31.64 -12.82
C ASN A 474 3.12 32.28 -13.32
N GLN A 475 3.21 33.20 -14.29
CA GLN A 475 2.03 33.76 -14.97
C GLN A 475 1.35 32.75 -15.88
N ASN A 476 2.11 31.86 -16.53
CA ASN A 476 1.59 30.94 -17.55
C ASN A 476 1.48 29.49 -17.09
N PHE A 477 1.80 29.21 -15.82
CA PHE A 477 1.78 27.85 -15.26
C PHE A 477 0.38 27.24 -15.36
N GLY A 478 -0.64 27.94 -14.84
CA GLY A 478 -2.02 27.46 -14.83
C GLY A 478 -2.24 26.23 -13.96
N GLY A 479 -3.23 25.41 -14.32
CA GLY A 479 -3.68 24.25 -13.55
C GLY A 479 -4.46 23.26 -14.40
N TRP A 480 -5.32 22.48 -13.74
CA TRP A 480 -6.17 21.47 -14.35
C TRP A 480 -7.53 21.39 -13.64
N ASP A 481 -8.56 20.96 -14.36
CA ASP A 481 -9.89 20.73 -13.81
C ASP A 481 -10.11 19.27 -13.33
N ILE A 482 -11.34 18.91 -12.97
CA ILE A 482 -11.68 17.58 -12.46
C ILE A 482 -11.63 16.47 -13.52
N ASP A 483 -11.65 16.86 -14.81
CA ASP A 483 -11.47 15.96 -15.95
C ASP A 483 -10.02 16.05 -16.48
N TYR A 484 -9.12 16.61 -15.66
CA TYR A 484 -7.72 16.78 -15.95
C TYR A 484 -7.43 17.59 -17.24
N GLN A 485 -8.33 18.49 -17.62
CA GLN A 485 -8.10 19.42 -18.72
C GLN A 485 -7.32 20.64 -18.24
N ARG A 486 -6.37 21.11 -19.05
CA ARG A 486 -5.58 22.32 -18.73
C ARG A 486 -6.49 23.51 -18.53
N THR A 487 -6.21 24.29 -17.49
CA THR A 487 -6.85 25.59 -17.24
C THR A 487 -5.80 26.68 -17.11
N ASP A 488 -6.16 27.92 -17.45
CA ASP A 488 -5.28 29.09 -17.25
C ASP A 488 -5.21 29.48 -15.77
N ALA A 489 -6.27 29.22 -15.01
CA ALA A 489 -6.28 29.40 -13.56
C ALA A 489 -5.53 28.26 -12.86
N ARG A 490 -5.04 28.53 -11.65
CA ARG A 490 -4.44 27.51 -10.78
C ARG A 490 -5.52 26.56 -10.24
N THR A 491 -5.16 25.29 -10.09
CA THR A 491 -6.00 24.24 -9.50
C THR A 491 -6.24 24.55 -8.02
N GLN A 492 -7.52 24.54 -7.63
CA GLN A 492 -7.93 24.70 -6.23
C GLN A 492 -8.36 23.35 -5.66
N GLY A 493 -7.70 22.91 -4.59
CA GLY A 493 -8.04 21.65 -3.93
C GLY A 493 -9.32 21.77 -3.12
N ASP A 494 -10.12 20.71 -3.14
CA ASP A 494 -11.37 20.67 -2.37
C ASP A 494 -11.04 20.53 -0.86
N PRO A 495 -11.46 21.48 0.00
CA PRO A 495 -11.12 21.45 1.42
C PRO A 495 -11.59 20.19 2.16
N GLN A 496 -12.70 19.58 1.73
CA GLN A 496 -13.18 18.34 2.32
C GLN A 496 -12.29 17.16 1.91
N ALA A 497 -11.87 17.10 0.64
CA ALA A 497 -10.94 16.06 0.18
C ALA A 497 -9.57 16.20 0.84
N ILE A 498 -9.06 17.42 1.00
CA ILE A 498 -7.78 17.68 1.69
C ILE A 498 -7.86 17.20 3.14
N ARG A 499 -8.92 17.57 3.85
CA ARG A 499 -9.14 17.12 5.23
C ARG A 499 -9.23 15.59 5.31
N ALA A 500 -10.04 14.97 4.45
CA ALA A 500 -10.18 13.52 4.39
C ALA A 500 -8.83 12.83 4.11
N ALA A 501 -8.00 13.38 3.20
CA ALA A 501 -6.69 12.83 2.88
C ALA A 501 -5.78 12.73 4.12
N TYR A 502 -5.75 13.77 4.95
CA TYR A 502 -4.98 13.79 6.20
C TYR A 502 -5.61 12.96 7.32
N GLU A 503 -6.88 13.20 7.65
CA GLU A 503 -7.55 12.56 8.79
C GLU A 503 -7.64 11.04 8.65
N THR A 504 -7.75 10.55 7.41
CA THR A 504 -7.90 9.11 7.11
C THR A 504 -6.59 8.41 6.76
N GLY A 505 -5.48 9.13 6.72
CA GLY A 505 -4.14 8.57 6.50
C GLY A 505 -3.80 8.26 5.03
N ARG A 506 -4.51 8.84 4.05
CA ARG A 506 -4.20 8.69 2.61
C ARG A 506 -2.99 9.52 2.17
N ILE A 507 -2.67 10.53 2.97
CA ILE A 507 -1.35 11.13 3.01
C ILE A 507 -0.65 10.53 4.24
N THR A 508 0.48 9.87 4.04
CA THR A 508 1.13 9.18 5.16
C THR A 508 1.60 10.15 6.24
N ASN A 509 1.37 9.77 7.49
CA ASN A 509 1.86 10.46 8.68
C ASN A 509 2.86 9.54 9.38
N GLY A 510 3.96 10.09 9.90
CA GLY A 510 4.99 9.31 10.57
C GLY A 510 4.57 8.75 11.93
N GLY A 511 3.57 9.35 12.56
CA GLY A 511 2.99 8.92 13.83
C GLY A 511 1.98 7.78 13.67
N ALA A 512 1.01 7.73 14.60
CA ALA A 512 -0.12 6.80 14.58
C ALA A 512 0.27 5.32 14.34
N GLY A 513 0.00 4.79 13.14
CA GLY A 513 0.32 3.40 12.77
C GLY A 513 1.76 3.19 12.34
N LEU A 514 2.38 4.15 11.62
CA LEU A 514 3.76 3.99 11.13
C LEU A 514 4.79 4.03 12.26
N SER A 515 4.48 4.62 13.40
CA SER A 515 5.33 4.56 14.61
C SER A 515 5.28 3.19 15.32
N ARG A 516 4.47 2.24 14.82
CA ARG A 516 4.29 0.91 15.42
C ARG A 516 4.89 -0.22 14.59
N VAL A 517 5.65 0.10 13.54
CA VAL A 517 6.22 -0.90 12.63
C VAL A 517 7.68 -0.58 12.28
N PRO A 518 8.60 -1.56 12.24
CA PRO A 518 9.91 -1.42 11.61
C PRO A 518 9.81 -1.45 10.08
N ILE A 519 10.66 -0.65 9.43
CA ILE A 519 10.63 -0.43 7.98
C ILE A 519 12.05 -0.52 7.42
N ILE A 520 12.25 -1.37 6.41
CA ILE A 520 13.47 -1.43 5.61
C ILE A 520 13.12 -0.98 4.19
N ASP A 521 13.80 0.05 3.70
CA ASP A 521 13.71 0.55 2.32
C ASP A 521 14.88 0.03 1.49
N ASP A 522 14.56 -0.90 0.61
CA ASP A 522 15.43 -1.43 -0.43
C ASP A 522 15.44 -0.48 -1.63
N ARG A 523 16.51 0.29 -1.78
CA ARG A 523 16.57 1.40 -2.73
C ARG A 523 17.59 1.16 -3.85
N PRO A 524 17.23 0.42 -4.91
CA PRO A 524 18.00 0.43 -6.14
C PRO A 524 17.95 1.84 -6.76
N TYR A 525 19.10 2.36 -7.18
CA TYR A 525 19.21 3.73 -7.66
C TYR A 525 18.88 3.86 -9.15
N LEU A 526 17.83 4.62 -9.47
CA LEU A 526 17.34 4.80 -10.85
C LEU A 526 17.29 6.26 -11.31
N ASP A 527 17.64 7.23 -10.46
CA ASP A 527 17.56 8.66 -10.79
C ASP A 527 18.43 9.02 -12.02
N HIS A 528 19.60 8.39 -12.16
CA HIS A 528 20.49 8.59 -13.32
C HIS A 528 19.85 8.24 -14.67
N GLN A 529 18.82 7.38 -14.68
CA GLN A 529 18.08 6.99 -15.88
C GLN A 529 16.89 7.92 -16.15
N GLY A 530 16.65 8.93 -15.31
CA GLY A 530 15.42 9.72 -15.33
C GLY A 530 14.17 8.88 -15.02
N ASN A 531 14.33 7.80 -14.25
CA ASN A 531 13.20 6.96 -13.85
C ASN A 531 12.34 7.67 -12.80
N PHE A 532 11.01 7.55 -12.91
CA PHE A 532 10.05 8.15 -11.99
C PHE A 532 10.12 7.61 -10.56
N HIS A 533 10.77 6.47 -10.32
CA HIS A 533 11.08 5.97 -8.97
C HIS A 533 12.25 6.74 -8.33
N ALA A 534 12.13 8.07 -8.32
CA ALA A 534 13.15 8.97 -7.80
C ALA A 534 13.44 8.68 -6.32
N SER A 535 14.72 8.70 -5.95
CA SER A 535 15.18 8.38 -4.59
C SER A 535 14.64 9.34 -3.51
N ILE A 536 14.20 10.55 -3.90
CA ILE A 536 13.63 11.57 -3.01
C ILE A 536 12.49 11.08 -2.13
N TYR A 537 11.70 10.11 -2.62
CA TYR A 537 10.55 9.61 -1.89
C TYR A 537 10.92 8.78 -0.65
N SER A 538 12.13 8.19 -0.59
CA SER A 538 12.65 7.63 0.67
C SER A 538 12.91 8.74 1.70
N PHE A 539 13.52 9.85 1.26
CA PHE A 539 13.80 10.98 2.13
C PHE A 539 12.53 11.72 2.57
N THR A 540 11.52 11.76 1.71
CA THR A 540 10.18 12.28 2.01
C THR A 540 9.53 11.47 3.14
N THR A 541 9.54 10.14 3.01
CA THR A 541 9.01 9.22 4.03
C THR A 541 9.75 9.40 5.37
N ARG A 542 11.09 9.47 5.33
CA ARG A 542 11.92 9.75 6.51
C ARG A 542 11.59 11.09 7.15
N ALA A 543 11.44 12.15 6.36
CA ALA A 543 11.15 13.48 6.88
C ALA A 543 9.80 13.53 7.61
N ARG A 544 8.79 12.77 7.14
CA ARG A 544 7.50 12.65 7.82
C ARG A 544 7.63 11.92 9.16
N LEU A 545 8.38 10.82 9.21
CA LEU A 545 8.72 10.13 10.46
C LEU A 545 9.43 11.04 11.46
N GLN A 546 10.46 11.78 11.00
CA GLN A 546 11.21 12.72 11.85
C GLN A 546 10.32 13.85 12.37
N ARG A 547 9.48 14.45 11.53
CA ARG A 547 8.55 15.51 11.94
C ARG A 547 7.60 15.03 13.04
N ASP A 548 7.01 13.85 12.86
CA ASP A 548 5.90 13.38 13.70
C ASP A 548 6.37 12.64 14.96
N ASN A 549 7.56 12.03 14.95
CA ASN A 549 8.09 11.25 16.07
C ASN A 549 9.35 11.87 16.72
N GLY A 550 9.93 12.92 16.13
CA GLY A 550 11.22 13.49 16.53
C GLY A 550 12.44 12.74 16.01
N HIS A 551 12.27 11.53 15.46
CA HIS A 551 13.30 10.72 14.83
C HIS A 551 12.68 9.74 13.81
N ALA A 552 13.51 9.06 13.01
CA ALA A 552 13.09 8.00 12.08
C ALA A 552 13.82 6.67 12.34
N ASP A 553 14.23 6.40 13.57
CA ASP A 553 15.04 5.22 13.92
C ASP A 553 14.38 3.86 13.66
N ASN A 554 13.07 3.82 13.36
CA ASN A 554 12.36 2.64 12.86
C ASN A 554 12.42 2.47 11.33
N TYR A 555 13.16 3.32 10.59
CA TYR A 555 13.23 3.32 9.14
C TYR A 555 14.67 3.39 8.61
N VAL A 556 15.07 2.33 7.90
CA VAL A 556 16.43 2.16 7.39
C VAL A 556 16.44 2.21 5.86
N ILE A 557 17.28 3.06 5.28
CA ILE A 557 17.42 3.22 3.82
C ILE A 557 18.70 2.53 3.36
N ARG A 558 18.57 1.54 2.47
CA ARG A 558 19.68 0.76 1.91
C ARG A 558 19.79 1.02 0.42
N ARG A 559 20.80 1.77 -0.03
CA ARG A 559 20.94 2.20 -1.43
C ARG A 559 21.92 1.33 -2.21
N HIS A 560 21.59 0.92 -3.42
CA HIS A 560 22.46 0.00 -4.16
C HIS A 560 22.29 0.11 -5.67
N PRO A 561 23.20 -0.44 -6.49
CA PRO A 561 22.98 -0.55 -7.94
C PRO A 561 21.81 -1.51 -8.21
N ALA A 562 21.10 -1.33 -9.33
CA ALA A 562 19.88 -2.08 -9.63
C ALA A 562 20.10 -3.59 -9.79
N GLU A 563 21.33 -4.01 -10.11
CA GLU A 563 21.74 -5.39 -10.32
C GLU A 563 21.96 -6.16 -9.00
N LEU A 564 22.17 -5.46 -7.89
CA LEU A 564 22.32 -6.07 -6.56
C LEU A 564 20.93 -6.31 -5.95
N SER A 565 20.70 -7.51 -5.42
CA SER A 565 19.49 -7.83 -4.64
C SER A 565 19.84 -8.01 -3.17
N LEU A 566 19.17 -7.26 -2.31
CA LEU A 566 19.28 -7.38 -0.85
C LEU A 566 18.08 -8.12 -0.24
N ALA A 567 17.19 -8.70 -1.06
CA ALA A 567 15.90 -9.21 -0.60
C ALA A 567 16.00 -10.28 0.51
N ASP A 568 16.89 -11.27 0.36
CA ASP A 568 17.06 -12.34 1.34
C ASP A 568 17.72 -11.82 2.65
N GLU A 569 18.69 -10.92 2.53
CA GLU A 569 19.31 -10.27 3.69
C GLU A 569 18.30 -9.39 4.44
N ASN A 570 17.54 -8.57 3.72
CA ASN A 570 16.50 -7.70 4.29
C ASN A 570 15.42 -8.52 5.01
N LEU A 571 14.99 -9.64 4.43
CA LEU A 571 14.05 -10.55 5.11
C LEU A 571 14.68 -11.10 6.39
N SER A 572 15.91 -11.61 6.35
CA SER A 572 16.61 -12.12 7.54
C SER A 572 16.75 -11.06 8.64
N LEU A 573 17.17 -9.84 8.31
CA LEU A 573 17.31 -8.73 9.25
C LEU A 573 15.95 -8.27 9.82
N MET A 574 14.90 -8.26 9.01
CA MET A 574 13.55 -7.96 9.49
C MET A 574 13.08 -8.99 10.54
N ASN A 575 13.34 -10.27 10.33
CA ASN A 575 13.00 -11.29 11.32
C ASN A 575 13.76 -11.11 12.63
N GLN A 576 15.08 -10.86 12.55
CA GLN A 576 15.86 -10.59 13.75
C GLN A 576 15.31 -9.39 14.52
N TRP A 577 14.88 -8.35 13.82
CA TRP A 577 14.27 -7.17 14.42
C TRP A 577 12.93 -7.51 15.10
N LEU A 578 12.02 -8.20 14.39
CA LEU A 578 10.70 -8.54 14.92
C LEU A 578 10.76 -9.54 16.09
N ASP A 579 11.66 -10.53 16.01
CA ASP A 579 11.90 -11.47 17.10
C ASP A 579 12.41 -10.74 18.35
N ALA A 580 13.33 -9.78 18.20
CA ALA A 580 13.82 -8.96 19.30
C ALA A 580 12.73 -8.03 19.89
N ILE A 581 11.87 -7.44 19.04
CA ILE A 581 10.70 -6.65 19.49
C ILE A 581 9.78 -7.51 20.36
N LYS A 582 9.47 -8.72 19.90
CA LYS A 582 8.60 -9.68 20.61
C LYS A 582 9.23 -10.19 21.92
N ALA A 583 10.54 -10.39 21.94
CA ALA A 583 11.28 -10.84 23.13
C ALA A 583 11.40 -9.76 24.22
N THR A 584 11.19 -8.48 23.88
CA THR A 584 11.26 -7.37 24.85
C THR A 584 10.14 -7.47 25.87
N ARG A 585 10.51 -7.61 27.15
CA ARG A 585 9.57 -7.74 28.29
C ARG A 585 9.28 -6.44 29.02
N GLU A 586 10.01 -5.38 28.69
CA GLU A 586 9.82 -4.07 29.31
C GLU A 586 8.54 -3.39 28.78
N GLU A 587 7.79 -2.76 29.67
CA GLU A 587 6.63 -1.93 29.31
C GLU A 587 7.10 -0.57 28.74
N LEU A 588 7.69 -0.62 27.54
CA LEU A 588 8.09 0.56 26.79
C LEU A 588 7.02 0.91 25.73
N PRO A 589 6.85 2.21 25.39
CA PRO A 589 6.11 2.62 24.20
C PRO A 589 6.58 1.86 22.95
N MET A 590 5.65 1.47 22.08
CA MET A 590 5.96 0.59 20.94
C MET A 590 7.14 1.09 20.08
N LEU A 591 7.16 2.38 19.73
CA LEU A 591 8.27 2.95 18.95
C LEU A 591 9.62 2.79 19.65
N GLN A 592 9.68 2.97 20.97
CA GLN A 592 10.93 2.79 21.74
C GLN A 592 11.36 1.32 21.74
N ARG A 593 10.43 0.37 21.85
CA ARG A 593 10.73 -1.06 21.72
C ARG A 593 11.32 -1.38 20.35
N ILE A 594 10.72 -0.85 19.28
CA ILE A 594 11.21 -1.02 17.91
C ILE A 594 12.63 -0.49 17.79
N VAL A 595 12.89 0.74 18.25
CA VAL A 595 14.22 1.36 18.15
C VAL A 595 15.28 0.57 18.93
N GLN A 596 14.98 0.14 20.15
CA GLN A 596 15.92 -0.63 20.97
C GLN A 596 16.19 -2.04 20.42
N ALA A 597 15.20 -2.65 19.77
CA ALA A 597 15.31 -3.99 19.21
C ALA A 597 15.99 -4.03 17.82
N LYS A 598 16.34 -2.88 17.24
CA LYS A 598 16.94 -2.81 15.90
C LYS A 598 18.28 -3.56 15.86
N PRO A 599 18.48 -4.53 14.94
CA PRO A 599 19.74 -5.25 14.81
C PRO A 599 20.91 -4.29 14.53
N GLU A 600 22.06 -4.50 15.19
CA GLU A 600 23.25 -3.64 15.01
C GLU A 600 23.74 -3.62 13.56
N ALA A 601 23.59 -4.74 12.86
CA ALA A 601 23.93 -4.90 11.45
C ALA A 601 23.00 -4.14 10.51
N LEU A 602 21.81 -3.71 10.97
CA LEU A 602 20.83 -2.98 10.17
C LEU A 602 20.96 -1.47 10.43
N ARG A 603 21.65 -0.81 9.52
CA ARG A 603 21.88 0.65 9.52
C ARG A 603 21.67 1.17 8.10
N ASP A 604 21.49 2.48 7.98
CA ASP A 604 21.60 3.10 6.68
C ASP A 604 22.95 2.74 6.05
N ASP A 605 22.87 2.31 4.81
CA ASP A 605 24.03 1.94 4.04
C ASP A 605 23.81 2.19 2.56
N CYS A 606 24.92 2.15 1.83
CA CYS A 606 24.89 1.95 0.41
C CYS A 606 25.93 0.94 -0.05
N PHE A 607 25.77 0.43 -1.26
CA PHE A 607 26.67 -0.54 -1.87
C PHE A 607 27.31 0.02 -3.12
N THR A 608 28.59 -0.23 -3.37
CA THR A 608 29.19 0.07 -4.67
C THR A 608 28.74 -0.93 -5.74
N ALA A 609 29.08 -0.67 -7.00
CA ALA A 609 28.83 -1.62 -8.10
C ALA A 609 29.54 -2.98 -7.88
N GLU A 610 30.66 -2.97 -7.17
CA GLU A 610 31.44 -4.16 -6.81
C GLU A 610 30.92 -4.87 -5.54
N GLY A 611 29.87 -4.32 -4.90
CA GLY A 611 29.26 -4.87 -3.69
C GLY A 611 29.94 -4.45 -2.38
N GLU A 612 30.84 -3.45 -2.39
CA GLU A 612 31.39 -2.90 -1.15
C GLU A 612 30.28 -2.18 -0.37
N ARG A 613 30.07 -2.60 0.89
CA ARG A 613 29.11 -1.96 1.79
C ARG A 613 29.73 -0.74 2.49
N ILE A 614 29.06 0.39 2.38
CA ILE A 614 29.41 1.66 3.03
C ILE A 614 28.29 2.00 4.01
N VAL A 615 28.60 2.01 5.31
CA VAL A 615 27.66 2.38 6.37
C VAL A 615 27.72 3.89 6.57
N GLU A 616 26.69 4.60 6.12
CA GLU A 616 26.61 6.05 6.15
C GLU A 616 25.14 6.46 6.22
N GLU A 617 24.81 7.45 7.07
CA GLU A 617 23.45 7.97 7.19
C GLU A 617 22.96 8.52 5.84
N ALA A 618 21.76 8.11 5.43
CA ALA A 618 21.14 8.68 4.23
C ALA A 618 20.60 10.09 4.54
N THR A 619 21.22 11.10 3.94
CA THR A 619 20.88 12.51 4.15
C THR A 619 20.41 13.21 2.87
N PHE A 620 19.48 14.16 3.03
CA PHE A 620 19.06 15.10 1.99
C PHE A 620 19.19 16.52 2.55
N ASN A 621 19.93 17.39 1.86
CA ASN A 621 20.19 18.76 2.29
C ASN A 621 19.28 19.73 1.53
N THR A 622 18.23 20.23 2.20
CA THR A 622 17.27 21.18 1.62
C THR A 622 17.88 22.54 1.31
N SER A 623 19.02 22.91 1.89
CA SER A 623 19.75 24.13 1.56
C SER A 623 20.65 24.00 0.32
N ARG A 624 20.82 22.79 -0.23
CA ARG A 624 21.64 22.51 -1.41
C ARG A 624 20.91 21.61 -2.41
N LEU A 625 19.71 22.02 -2.83
CA LEU A 625 18.85 21.21 -3.71
C LEU A 625 19.56 20.72 -4.99
N TYR A 626 20.45 21.53 -5.56
CA TYR A 626 21.21 21.20 -6.78
C TYR A 626 22.59 20.58 -6.53
N ASP A 627 22.99 20.33 -5.27
CA ASP A 627 24.26 19.69 -4.92
C ASP A 627 24.14 18.83 -3.65
N ASN A 628 23.32 17.78 -3.77
CA ASN A 628 23.12 16.75 -2.75
C ASN A 628 24.16 15.63 -2.87
N THR A 629 25.46 15.97 -2.82
CA THR A 629 26.58 15.03 -3.00
C THR A 629 27.45 14.84 -1.75
N ALA A 630 27.01 15.35 -0.61
CA ALA A 630 27.76 15.23 0.65
C ALA A 630 27.71 13.80 1.21
N GLY A 631 28.89 13.20 1.45
CA GLY A 631 29.01 11.81 1.89
C GLY A 631 29.23 10.84 0.73
N ARG A 632 29.80 9.67 1.01
CA ARG A 632 30.14 8.69 -0.02
C ARG A 632 28.90 8.10 -0.68
N CYS A 633 27.83 7.87 0.08
CA CYS A 633 26.61 7.30 -0.48
C CYS A 633 25.86 8.29 -1.36
N ASN A 634 25.89 9.59 -1.05
CA ASN A 634 25.31 10.62 -1.92
C ASN A 634 26.20 10.93 -3.13
N GLN A 635 27.51 10.69 -3.08
CA GLN A 635 28.35 10.73 -4.29
C GLN A 635 28.01 9.62 -5.28
N LEU A 636 27.70 8.42 -4.78
CA LEU A 636 27.29 7.29 -5.61
C LEU A 636 25.84 7.45 -6.11
N TYR A 637 24.96 7.90 -5.22
CA TYR A 637 23.51 7.91 -5.40
C TYR A 637 22.92 9.26 -4.97
N PRO A 638 23.21 10.35 -5.70
CA PRO A 638 22.73 11.68 -5.35
C PRO A 638 21.20 11.75 -5.45
N PRO A 639 20.49 12.14 -4.39
CA PRO A 639 19.07 12.40 -4.48
C PRO A 639 18.80 13.78 -5.08
N HIS A 640 17.66 13.91 -5.75
CA HIS A 640 17.22 15.14 -6.41
C HIS A 640 15.94 15.65 -5.75
N ALA A 641 15.59 16.90 -5.98
CA ALA A 641 14.45 17.52 -5.33
C ALA A 641 13.14 17.14 -6.03
N GLY A 642 12.60 18.05 -6.82
CA GLY A 642 11.27 18.00 -7.42
C GLY A 642 10.68 19.42 -7.43
N LEU A 643 9.61 19.62 -8.21
CA LEU A 643 9.08 20.96 -8.46
C LEU A 643 8.70 21.71 -7.17
N ARG A 644 8.03 21.03 -6.24
CA ARG A 644 7.56 21.67 -4.99
C ARG A 644 8.69 22.05 -4.06
N LEU A 645 9.75 21.26 -3.97
CA LEU A 645 10.94 21.61 -3.19
C LEU A 645 11.67 22.80 -3.83
N VAL A 646 11.77 22.86 -5.16
CA VAL A 646 12.32 24.04 -5.88
C VAL A 646 11.43 25.28 -5.70
N ALA A 647 10.13 25.11 -5.46
CA ALA A 647 9.21 26.18 -5.10
C ALA A 647 9.28 26.61 -3.61
N GLY A 648 10.23 26.04 -2.84
CA GLY A 648 10.43 26.34 -1.42
C GLY A 648 9.67 25.44 -0.45
N GLY A 649 8.97 24.42 -0.95
CA GLY A 649 8.22 23.47 -0.14
C GLY A 649 9.10 22.57 0.74
N PRO A 650 8.54 21.98 1.80
CA PRO A 650 9.29 21.13 2.73
C PRO A 650 9.65 19.77 2.12
N LEU A 651 10.72 19.14 2.62
CA LEU A 651 11.11 17.77 2.24
C LEU A 651 10.02 16.72 2.52
N THR A 652 9.09 16.99 3.44
CA THR A 652 7.96 16.09 3.69
C THR A 652 7.02 15.96 2.49
N ASN A 653 7.07 16.90 1.54
CA ASN A 653 6.28 16.93 0.30
C ASN A 653 4.81 16.51 0.50
N ASP A 654 4.18 16.98 1.57
CA ASP A 654 2.85 16.56 2.01
C ASP A 654 1.92 17.72 2.32
N VAL A 655 2.25 18.92 1.86
CA VAL A 655 1.40 20.10 1.90
C VAL A 655 0.64 20.16 0.58
N MET A 656 -0.62 19.71 0.58
CA MET A 656 -1.46 19.74 -0.62
C MET A 656 -1.85 21.18 -0.96
N LYS A 657 -2.48 21.86 0.01
CA LYS A 657 -2.84 23.28 -0.03
C LYS A 657 -2.06 24.02 1.06
N CYS A 658 -1.25 24.98 0.65
CA CYS A 658 -0.49 25.80 1.58
C CYS A 658 -1.37 26.89 2.21
N GLN A 659 -1.01 27.33 3.42
CA GLN A 659 -1.45 28.63 3.92
C GLN A 659 -0.82 29.72 3.05
N LEU A 660 -1.55 30.79 2.74
CA LEU A 660 -1.00 31.92 1.95
C LEU A 660 -0.50 33.04 2.86
N LYS A 661 0.59 33.68 2.46
CA LYS A 661 1.11 34.94 3.01
C LYS A 661 1.23 35.99 1.91
N ALA A 662 1.23 37.27 2.28
CA ALA A 662 1.58 38.34 1.36
C ALA A 662 2.99 38.12 0.80
N ILE A 663 3.26 38.60 -0.41
CA ILE A 663 4.59 38.54 -1.02
C ILE A 663 5.56 39.33 -0.14
N ASP A 664 6.57 38.66 0.39
CA ASP A 664 7.68 39.26 1.09
C ASP A 664 8.89 39.34 0.16
N TYR A 665 9.32 40.55 -0.17
CA TYR A 665 10.43 40.73 -1.11
C TYR A 665 11.80 40.33 -0.52
N ASP A 666 11.89 40.13 0.80
CA ASP A 666 13.09 39.60 1.45
C ASP A 666 13.28 38.08 1.21
N ASP A 667 12.24 37.38 0.74
CA ASP A 667 12.33 35.96 0.32
C ASP A 667 13.14 35.78 -0.99
N TYR A 668 13.42 36.87 -1.71
CA TYR A 668 14.11 36.84 -3.00
C TYR A 668 15.51 37.43 -2.88
N ARG A 669 16.51 36.71 -3.39
CA ARG A 669 17.91 37.20 -3.45
C ARG A 669 18.14 38.19 -4.60
N VAL A 670 17.15 38.37 -5.47
CA VAL A 670 17.13 39.35 -6.57
C VAL A 670 16.30 40.57 -6.19
N THR A 671 16.57 41.72 -6.80
CA THR A 671 15.77 42.95 -6.58
C THR A 671 14.76 43.15 -7.71
N PHE A 672 13.48 43.21 -7.35
CA PHE A 672 12.39 43.57 -8.27
C PHE A 672 12.18 45.08 -8.33
N ASN A 673 11.98 45.61 -9.54
CA ASN A 673 11.54 46.99 -9.77
C ASN A 673 10.00 47.10 -9.61
N ASP A 674 9.45 48.32 -9.62
CA ASP A 674 8.02 48.54 -9.34
C ASP A 674 7.07 47.86 -10.35
N GLU A 675 7.45 47.78 -11.63
CA GLU A 675 6.66 47.09 -12.65
C GLU A 675 6.65 45.57 -12.42
N GLU A 676 7.81 44.99 -12.11
CA GLU A 676 7.93 43.56 -11.80
C GLU A 676 7.21 43.21 -10.50
N LYS A 677 7.24 44.11 -9.49
CA LYS A 677 6.47 43.96 -8.26
C LYS A 677 4.97 43.95 -8.53
N ALA A 678 4.47 44.88 -9.34
CA ALA A 678 3.07 44.91 -9.74
C ALA A 678 2.69 43.60 -10.45
N ARG A 679 3.51 43.16 -11.41
CA ARG A 679 3.31 41.90 -12.13
C ARG A 679 3.28 40.69 -11.19
N LEU A 680 4.17 40.61 -10.21
CA LEU A 680 4.19 39.51 -9.25
C LEU A 680 2.94 39.50 -8.35
N ASN A 681 2.45 40.67 -7.94
CA ASN A 681 1.17 40.79 -7.22
C ASN A 681 -0.03 40.38 -8.08
N ASP A 682 -0.02 40.71 -9.38
CA ASP A 682 -1.06 40.28 -10.32
C ASP A 682 -1.07 38.75 -10.55
N ILE A 683 0.11 38.11 -10.54
CA ILE A 683 0.24 36.65 -10.64
C ILE A 683 -0.28 35.96 -9.37
N PHE A 684 -0.06 36.56 -8.20
CA PHE A 684 -0.43 35.99 -6.89
C PHE A 684 -1.31 36.95 -6.09
N PRO A 685 -2.55 37.23 -6.55
CA PRO A 685 -3.43 38.23 -5.93
C PRO A 685 -3.85 37.86 -4.50
N GLU A 686 -3.88 36.56 -4.19
CA GLU A 686 -4.21 36.02 -2.87
C GLU A 686 -2.97 35.79 -1.98
N GLY A 687 -1.77 36.05 -2.52
CA GLY A 687 -0.49 35.78 -1.88
C GLY A 687 0.17 34.47 -2.35
N VAL A 688 1.32 34.18 -1.74
CA VAL A 688 2.19 33.03 -2.04
C VAL A 688 2.19 32.04 -0.89
N CYS A 689 2.61 30.80 -1.14
CA CYS A 689 2.69 29.78 -0.10
C CYS A 689 3.59 30.20 1.07
N ASP A 690 3.06 30.10 2.28
CA ASP A 690 3.80 30.15 3.53
C ASP A 690 4.21 28.73 3.94
N TRP A 691 5.33 28.26 3.38
CA TRP A 691 5.87 26.92 3.67
C TRP A 691 6.37 26.74 5.10
N SER A 692 6.43 27.82 5.90
CA SER A 692 6.77 27.73 7.33
C SER A 692 5.62 27.22 8.19
N ARG A 693 4.40 27.16 7.63
CA ARG A 693 3.19 26.71 8.31
C ARG A 693 2.74 25.34 7.79
N PRO A 694 2.05 24.55 8.63
CA PRO A 694 1.35 23.36 8.16
C PRO A 694 0.35 23.69 7.04
N GLY A 695 0.12 22.72 6.17
CA GLY A 695 -0.91 22.81 5.14
C GLY A 695 -2.31 23.01 5.71
N VAL A 696 -3.21 23.56 4.90
CA VAL A 696 -4.61 23.73 5.27
C VAL A 696 -5.22 22.36 5.61
N GLY A 697 -5.71 22.21 6.84
CA GLY A 697 -6.29 20.95 7.32
C GLY A 697 -5.30 19.83 7.63
N GLN A 698 -3.98 20.09 7.57
CA GLN A 698 -2.96 19.11 7.90
C GLN A 698 -2.98 18.78 9.40
N GLY A 699 -2.93 17.49 9.72
CA GLY A 699 -2.93 16.97 11.07
C GLY A 699 -2.57 15.49 11.12
N SER A 700 -2.58 14.90 12.32
CA SER A 700 -2.39 13.46 12.48
C SER A 700 -3.62 12.68 12.00
N ASN A 701 -3.38 11.52 11.41
CA ASN A 701 -4.45 10.62 10.99
C ASN A 701 -5.02 9.81 12.16
N GLN A 702 -6.27 9.40 12.01
CA GLN A 702 -6.88 8.36 12.83
C GLN A 702 -6.58 6.97 12.23
N THR A 703 -6.65 5.94 13.07
CA THR A 703 -6.42 4.55 12.66
C THR A 703 -7.69 3.72 12.78
N TRP A 704 -7.75 2.63 12.01
CA TRP A 704 -8.88 1.70 11.98
C TRP A 704 -10.21 2.37 11.67
N LEU A 705 -10.22 3.38 10.80
CA LEU A 705 -11.45 4.01 10.34
C LEU A 705 -12.23 3.06 9.42
N SER A 706 -13.54 3.02 9.62
CA SER A 706 -14.47 2.28 8.76
C SER A 706 -15.27 3.24 7.88
N PHE A 707 -15.34 2.96 6.59
CA PHE A 707 -16.24 3.62 5.63
C PHE A 707 -17.55 2.84 5.47
N GLY A 708 -17.79 1.89 6.38
CA GLY A 708 -18.90 0.96 6.41
C GLY A 708 -18.55 -0.40 5.76
N PRO A 709 -19.38 -1.43 5.97
CA PRO A 709 -20.54 -1.46 6.86
C PRO A 709 -20.20 -1.48 8.36
N SER A 710 -18.96 -1.75 8.76
CA SER A 710 -18.61 -1.81 10.18
C SER A 710 -18.94 -0.50 10.91
N PRO A 711 -19.68 -0.54 12.02
CA PRO A 711 -20.04 0.66 12.78
C PRO A 711 -18.91 1.14 13.69
N VAL A 712 -17.91 0.29 13.96
CA VAL A 712 -16.76 0.65 14.80
C VAL A 712 -15.87 1.63 14.05
N ASN A 713 -15.53 2.75 14.69
CA ASN A 713 -14.74 3.85 14.12
C ASN A 713 -15.25 4.34 12.76
N ARG A 714 -16.58 4.39 12.58
CA ARG A 714 -17.18 4.83 11.32
C ARG A 714 -16.81 6.29 11.01
N TYR A 715 -16.17 6.51 9.87
CA TYR A 715 -15.86 7.82 9.33
C TYR A 715 -17.06 8.34 8.54
N GLU A 716 -17.55 9.51 8.92
CA GLU A 716 -18.58 10.22 8.17
C GLU A 716 -17.93 11.41 7.49
N THR A 717 -17.91 11.40 6.16
CA THR A 717 -17.64 12.61 5.39
C THR A 717 -18.77 13.57 5.73
N THR A 718 -18.49 14.61 6.53
CA THR A 718 -19.47 15.62 6.93
C THR A 718 -20.23 16.10 5.69
N GLN A 719 -21.47 15.66 5.51
CA GLN A 719 -22.38 16.28 4.56
C GLN A 719 -22.57 17.72 5.05
N GLY A 720 -22.19 18.68 4.22
CA GLY A 720 -21.90 20.05 4.65
C GLY A 720 -22.96 20.64 5.58
N SER A 721 -22.51 21.15 6.74
CA SER A 721 -23.06 22.39 7.25
C SER A 721 -22.53 23.49 6.32
N ASN A 722 -23.41 24.04 5.48
CA ASN A 722 -23.23 25.39 4.99
C ASN A 722 -23.24 26.31 6.21
N ASP A 723 -22.07 26.81 6.61
CA ASP A 723 -21.93 28.03 7.40
C ASP A 723 -20.79 28.86 6.80
#